data_AF-A0A3L6MQN5-F1
#
_entry.id   AF-A0A3L6MQN5-F1
#
_cell.length_a   1.000
_cell.length_b   1.000
_cell.length_c   1.000
_cell.angle_alpha   90.00
_cell.angle_beta   90.00
_cell.angle_gamma   90.00
#
_symmetry.space_group_name_H-M   'P 1'
#
loop_
_entity.id
_entity.type
_entity.pdbx_description
1 polymer ?
#
loop_
_entity_poly.entity_id
_entity_poly.type
_entity_poly.pdbx_seq_one_letter_code
_entity_poly.pdbx_strand_id
1 'polypeptide(L)'
;MAADDSYTAADERARAARRAGLQAKKDEQPANTARSYAAKQREPGAEQLEAAALAEAESLAEALEVPLVEAAELLADDREGYVPPTALAPAAADLSEGSLLTKGTIDAYIAAVIELWRLQVAHGNANTENPRGAAVRGFLEQRGRQRGKHDRASFKDRGTDGIQAGYSHDEWLRIQDLLLSGAAYMPQNLRTRVDLLFGHYYLLRGENRRKMELADLSLLDYPSSEGPTPCGCLATLLRDGKLNKTAKKEFMGALRHKDPLLCTQGALAQLFFWRWHVAGESPPSFRRRQDWYRIKVLVGRDREQELSYPTQLQETWRIFGAAGLVASKKTHLPRRVGAQDAETHGTSLAQISQAGRWNQSVLCQAYLTHLPRQFMRIVAGFSASPGDYFLARAANEPPYVLQKQLWPWIEEWEPRFEARARRQCWAEGGLDDDDLAADGFLKLMRRLRIVLLQDLAVLQPRYPSLPFFAYAPFNGSEWDEFAVAVRSDAVGATEPLSLLVQRALPELSGVLESTREALLQNSQRLAIRLEARLEGIQGGLDSLLQGKVPITFTGHFGAGPAVSLAPAPAPSAAPTLNFNTAPAPAPEPPVPGMPVVAALAKVFTVRDVWKEWEEGIAGQPAVRVLEETWGSRWRPGNGIRVQFCRRKVIWDELLARTASGKSEEEAVAELELLRAGRSLNRLVDELKQRRRRGQGQGRIRVQVGTPVPDDPDPRPRPTRDQGHRGRWARLGRRRTAPRRR
;
A
#
# COMPACT_ATOMS: atom_id res chain seq x y z
N MET A 1 -53.94 -39.41 -30.22
CA MET A 1 -53.40 -38.21 -30.90
C MET A 1 -54.33 -37.01 -30.67
N ALA A 2 -54.51 -36.57 -29.42
CA ALA A 2 -55.30 -35.36 -29.12
C ALA A 2 -54.76 -34.58 -27.90
N ALA A 3 -53.59 -34.94 -27.38
CA ALA A 3 -52.99 -34.31 -26.20
C ALA A 3 -51.69 -33.51 -26.50
N ASP A 4 -51.12 -33.65 -27.70
CA ASP A 4 -49.87 -32.97 -28.10
C ASP A 4 -50.12 -31.61 -28.80
N ASP A 5 -51.30 -31.40 -29.37
CA ASP A 5 -51.65 -30.17 -30.09
C ASP A 5 -52.11 -29.02 -29.15
N SER A 6 -52.43 -29.32 -27.90
CA SER A 6 -52.88 -28.30 -26.93
C SER A 6 -51.72 -27.56 -26.25
N TYR A 7 -50.54 -28.21 -26.15
CA TYR A 7 -49.36 -27.65 -25.48
C TYR A 7 -48.57 -26.70 -26.39
N THR A 8 -48.52 -27.00 -27.69
CA THR A 8 -47.89 -26.15 -28.74
C THR A 8 -48.70 -24.88 -29.01
N ALA A 9 -50.03 -24.98 -29.05
CA ALA A 9 -50.92 -23.83 -29.25
C ALA A 9 -50.91 -22.82 -28.08
N ALA A 10 -50.69 -23.30 -26.84
CA ALA A 10 -50.58 -22.44 -25.66
C ALA A 10 -49.27 -21.65 -25.64
N ASP A 11 -48.16 -22.25 -26.08
CA ASP A 11 -46.85 -21.60 -26.12
C ASP A 11 -46.74 -20.56 -27.25
N GLU A 12 -47.37 -20.81 -28.40
CA GLU A 12 -47.45 -19.82 -29.48
C GLU A 12 -48.31 -18.59 -29.10
N ARG A 13 -49.42 -18.78 -28.39
CA ARG A 13 -50.25 -17.68 -27.89
C ARG A 13 -49.52 -16.82 -26.86
N ALA A 14 -48.71 -17.44 -26.00
CA ALA A 14 -47.88 -16.71 -25.03
C ALA A 14 -46.77 -15.88 -25.70
N ARG A 15 -46.18 -16.40 -26.80
CA ARG A 15 -45.17 -15.66 -27.60
C ARG A 15 -45.79 -14.52 -28.41
N ALA A 16 -46.99 -14.71 -28.96
CA ALA A 16 -47.73 -13.67 -29.67
C ALA A 16 -48.14 -12.51 -28.72
N ALA A 17 -48.62 -12.84 -27.51
CA ALA A 17 -48.95 -11.84 -26.50
C ALA A 17 -47.74 -11.00 -26.05
N ARG A 18 -46.55 -11.61 -25.96
CA ARG A 18 -45.30 -10.89 -25.65
C ARG A 18 -44.85 -9.96 -26.78
N ARG A 19 -45.02 -10.35 -28.05
CA ARG A 19 -44.71 -9.47 -29.20
C ARG A 19 -45.66 -8.27 -29.28
N ALA A 20 -46.94 -8.49 -29.00
CA ALA A 20 -47.93 -7.41 -28.95
C ALA A 20 -47.64 -6.40 -27.83
N GLY A 21 -47.23 -6.87 -26.63
CA GLY A 21 -46.86 -5.99 -25.52
C GLY A 21 -45.58 -5.17 -25.75
N LEU A 22 -44.65 -5.68 -26.58
CA LEU A 22 -43.43 -4.96 -26.98
C LEU A 22 -43.72 -3.88 -28.04
N GLN A 23 -44.68 -4.12 -28.93
CA GLN A 23 -45.09 -3.15 -29.95
C GLN A 23 -45.91 -2.01 -29.32
N ALA A 24 -46.84 -2.31 -28.42
CA ALA A 24 -47.63 -1.30 -27.70
C ALA A 24 -46.76 -0.32 -26.87
N LYS A 25 -45.66 -0.81 -26.27
CA LYS A 25 -44.66 0.03 -25.58
C LYS A 25 -43.85 0.94 -26.50
N LYS A 26 -43.72 0.56 -27.78
CA LYS A 26 -43.02 1.33 -28.80
C LYS A 26 -43.90 2.46 -29.34
N ASP A 27 -45.21 2.23 -29.37
CA ASP A 27 -46.21 3.18 -29.83
C ASP A 27 -46.67 4.16 -28.72
N GLU A 28 -46.34 3.90 -27.44
CA GLU A 28 -46.57 4.80 -26.29
C GLU A 28 -45.53 5.93 -26.11
N GLN A 29 -44.49 6.00 -26.95
CA GLN A 29 -43.54 7.12 -26.92
C GLN A 29 -44.14 8.37 -27.60
N PRO A 30 -44.18 9.55 -26.94
CA PRO A 30 -44.82 10.74 -27.49
C PRO A 30 -44.07 11.29 -28.71
N ALA A 31 -44.79 11.45 -29.83
CA ALA A 31 -44.26 11.82 -31.15
C ALA A 31 -43.72 13.27 -31.29
N ASN A 32 -43.74 14.09 -30.23
CA ASN A 32 -43.35 15.50 -30.30
C ASN A 32 -41.87 15.79 -29.99
N THR A 33 -41.08 14.81 -29.57
CA THR A 33 -39.63 14.97 -29.31
C THR A 33 -38.75 14.61 -30.51
N ALA A 34 -39.26 13.87 -31.50
CA ALA A 34 -38.47 13.43 -32.66
C ALA A 34 -38.21 14.56 -33.68
N ARG A 35 -39.12 15.54 -33.80
CA ARG A 35 -38.98 16.65 -34.78
C ARG A 35 -38.10 17.80 -34.31
N SER A 36 -37.98 18.06 -33.00
CA SER A 36 -37.16 19.17 -32.50
C SER A 36 -35.67 18.85 -32.44
N TYR A 37 -35.28 17.57 -32.36
CA TYR A 37 -33.87 17.15 -32.40
C TYR A 37 -33.31 17.07 -33.83
N ALA A 38 -34.13 16.68 -34.81
CA ALA A 38 -33.68 16.55 -36.20
C ALA A 38 -33.29 17.89 -36.87
N ALA A 39 -33.84 19.01 -36.40
CA ALA A 39 -33.57 20.33 -36.99
C ALA A 39 -32.29 21.01 -36.44
N LYS A 40 -31.77 20.61 -35.28
CA LYS A 40 -30.54 21.17 -34.68
C LYS A 40 -29.25 20.43 -35.06
N GLN A 41 -29.34 19.24 -35.66
CA GLN A 41 -28.19 18.44 -36.09
C GLN A 41 -27.63 18.82 -37.47
N ARG A 42 -28.07 19.94 -38.07
CA ARG A 42 -27.56 20.43 -39.36
C ARG A 42 -26.79 21.75 -39.23
N GLU A 43 -25.94 21.87 -38.19
CA GLU A 43 -24.87 22.88 -38.19
C GLU A 43 -23.53 22.19 -38.52
N PRO A 44 -22.76 22.70 -39.50
CA PRO A 44 -21.46 22.16 -39.88
C PRO A 44 -20.45 22.43 -38.75
N GLY A 45 -20.38 21.51 -37.80
CA GLY A 45 -19.60 21.59 -36.56
C GLY A 45 -20.16 20.69 -35.45
N ALA A 46 -21.45 20.37 -35.50
CA ALA A 46 -22.10 19.46 -34.55
C ALA A 46 -21.55 18.03 -34.63
N GLU A 47 -21.32 17.49 -35.83
CA GLU A 47 -20.77 16.13 -36.01
C GLU A 47 -19.35 15.98 -35.44
N GLN A 48 -18.52 17.01 -35.51
CA GLN A 48 -17.16 16.98 -34.94
C GLN A 48 -17.19 17.04 -33.41
N LEU A 49 -18.11 17.84 -32.84
CA LEU A 49 -18.33 17.92 -31.40
C LEU A 49 -18.95 16.63 -30.84
N GLU A 50 -19.82 15.98 -31.59
CA GLU A 50 -20.48 14.72 -31.25
C GLU A 50 -19.50 13.55 -31.37
N ALA A 51 -18.63 13.54 -32.38
CA ALA A 51 -17.53 12.57 -32.51
C ALA A 51 -16.49 12.71 -31.39
N ALA A 52 -16.11 13.94 -31.02
CA ALA A 52 -15.23 14.20 -29.88
C ALA A 52 -15.88 13.78 -28.55
N ALA A 53 -17.19 13.97 -28.41
CA ALA A 53 -17.96 13.50 -27.26
C ALA A 53 -18.00 11.99 -27.13
N LEU A 54 -18.18 11.31 -28.26
CA LEU A 54 -18.22 9.86 -28.31
C LEU A 54 -16.85 9.27 -27.98
N ALA A 55 -15.77 9.83 -28.54
CA ALA A 55 -14.40 9.38 -28.23
C ALA A 55 -14.04 9.58 -26.75
N GLU A 56 -14.51 10.67 -26.15
CA GLU A 56 -14.35 10.94 -24.71
C GLU A 56 -15.17 9.95 -23.86
N ALA A 57 -16.42 9.65 -24.25
CA ALA A 57 -17.28 8.67 -23.60
C ALA A 57 -16.71 7.25 -23.70
N GLU A 58 -16.14 6.89 -24.85
CA GLU A 58 -15.47 5.60 -25.06
C GLU A 58 -14.22 5.47 -24.20
N SER A 59 -13.40 6.52 -24.11
CA SER A 59 -12.24 6.55 -23.23
C SER A 59 -12.62 6.46 -21.75
N LEU A 60 -13.70 7.14 -21.35
CA LEU A 60 -14.24 7.10 -19.99
C LEU A 60 -14.83 5.73 -19.65
N ALA A 61 -15.59 5.12 -20.57
CA ALA A 61 -16.12 3.77 -20.45
C ALA A 61 -15.00 2.74 -20.31
N GLU A 62 -13.92 2.88 -21.08
CA GLU A 62 -12.74 2.01 -20.98
C GLU A 62 -11.99 2.22 -19.65
N ALA A 63 -11.85 3.46 -19.19
CA ALA A 63 -11.13 3.78 -17.95
C ALA A 63 -11.89 3.32 -16.68
N LEU A 64 -13.22 3.36 -16.69
CA LEU A 64 -14.07 3.06 -15.56
C LEU A 64 -14.69 1.65 -15.60
N GLU A 65 -14.55 0.92 -16.71
CA GLU A 65 -15.19 -0.38 -16.95
C GLU A 65 -16.73 -0.32 -16.83
N VAL A 66 -17.34 0.80 -17.26
CA VAL A 66 -18.81 1.00 -17.27
C VAL A 66 -19.35 1.01 -18.71
N PRO A 67 -20.64 0.70 -18.93
CA PRO A 67 -21.26 0.79 -20.26
C PRO A 67 -21.12 2.18 -20.89
N LEU A 68 -20.93 2.23 -22.21
CA LEU A 68 -20.76 3.49 -22.96
C LEU A 68 -21.91 4.48 -22.73
N VAL A 69 -23.13 3.97 -22.55
CA VAL A 69 -24.33 4.78 -22.27
C VAL A 69 -24.21 5.48 -20.91
N GLU A 70 -23.74 4.77 -19.88
CA GLU A 70 -23.53 5.33 -18.54
C GLU A 70 -22.37 6.34 -18.54
N ALA A 71 -21.30 6.07 -19.30
CA ALA A 71 -20.20 7.01 -19.51
C ALA A 71 -20.64 8.27 -20.29
N ALA A 72 -21.53 8.12 -21.27
CA ALA A 72 -22.08 9.23 -22.04
C ALA A 72 -23.05 10.08 -21.20
N GLU A 73 -23.87 9.47 -20.34
CA GLU A 73 -24.74 10.17 -19.38
C GLU A 73 -23.93 10.95 -18.34
N LEU A 74 -22.87 10.35 -17.79
CA LEU A 74 -21.92 11.03 -16.89
C LEU A 74 -21.25 12.25 -17.54
N LEU A 75 -20.98 12.19 -18.85
CA LEU A 75 -20.43 13.32 -19.61
C LEU A 75 -21.49 14.35 -20.01
N ALA A 76 -22.73 13.93 -20.25
CA ALA A 76 -23.83 14.82 -20.61
C ALA A 76 -24.27 15.70 -19.43
N ASP A 77 -24.33 15.15 -18.22
CA ASP A 77 -24.63 15.89 -16.97
C ASP A 77 -23.55 16.96 -16.64
N ASP A 78 -22.32 16.73 -17.09
CA ASP A 78 -21.16 17.62 -16.90
C ASP A 78 -21.02 18.70 -18.00
N ARG A 79 -21.77 18.60 -19.12
CA ARG A 79 -21.65 19.48 -20.31
C ARG A 79 -22.57 20.71 -20.31
N GLU A 80 -23.46 20.87 -19.34
CA GLU A 80 -24.24 22.11 -19.19
C GLU A 80 -23.29 23.29 -18.88
N GLY A 81 -22.93 24.06 -19.91
CA GLY A 81 -22.10 25.27 -19.81
C GLY A 81 -20.65 25.15 -20.28
N TYR A 82 -20.23 24.04 -20.90
CA TYR A 82 -18.84 23.83 -21.36
C TYR A 82 -18.63 24.23 -22.83
N VAL A 83 -17.67 25.13 -23.09
CA VAL A 83 -17.13 25.41 -24.43
C VAL A 83 -15.60 25.22 -24.41
N PRO A 84 -15.07 24.16 -25.04
CA PRO A 84 -13.63 23.91 -25.10
C PRO A 84 -12.90 24.93 -26.00
N PRO A 85 -11.72 25.46 -25.61
CA PRO A 85 -10.87 26.23 -26.50
C PRO A 85 -10.38 25.37 -27.67
N THR A 86 -10.63 25.83 -28.90
CA THR A 86 -10.40 25.10 -30.17
C THR A 86 -8.93 24.73 -30.43
N ALA A 87 -7.98 25.29 -29.68
CA ALA A 87 -6.54 25.09 -29.87
C ALA A 87 -5.96 23.81 -29.20
N LEU A 88 -6.77 23.07 -28.43
CA LEU A 88 -6.34 21.88 -27.68
C LEU A 88 -7.29 20.69 -27.89
N ALA A 89 -7.84 20.55 -29.10
CA ALA A 89 -8.45 19.29 -29.48
C ALA A 89 -7.38 18.18 -29.36
N PRO A 90 -7.65 17.07 -28.65
CA PRO A 90 -6.78 15.91 -28.75
C PRO A 90 -6.66 15.58 -30.24
N ALA A 91 -5.44 15.35 -30.74
CA ALA A 91 -5.30 14.57 -31.95
C ALA A 91 -6.10 13.29 -31.67
N ALA A 92 -7.23 13.12 -32.38
CA ALA A 92 -8.03 11.93 -32.30
C ALA A 92 -7.01 10.78 -32.40
N ALA A 93 -6.89 9.99 -31.34
CA ALA A 93 -6.22 8.72 -31.50
C ALA A 93 -7.08 8.01 -32.53
N ASP A 94 -6.56 7.85 -33.75
CA ASP A 94 -7.17 7.01 -34.77
C ASP A 94 -7.43 5.65 -34.12
N LEU A 95 -8.65 5.45 -33.61
CA LEU A 95 -9.19 4.13 -33.37
C LEU A 95 -9.44 3.57 -34.76
N SER A 96 -8.34 3.15 -35.40
CA SER A 96 -8.42 2.46 -36.67
C SER A 96 -9.35 1.28 -36.49
N GLU A 97 -10.36 1.20 -37.36
CA GLU A 97 -11.17 -0.01 -37.53
C GLU A 97 -10.22 -1.21 -37.60
N GLY A 98 -10.26 -2.07 -36.56
CA GLY A 98 -9.32 -3.18 -36.40
C GLY A 98 -8.54 -3.21 -35.09
N SER A 99 -8.69 -2.22 -34.19
CA SER A 99 -8.01 -2.25 -32.90
C SER A 99 -8.43 -3.47 -32.04
N LEU A 100 -7.44 -4.17 -31.49
CA LEU A 100 -7.69 -5.38 -30.71
C LEU A 100 -8.23 -5.02 -29.31
N LEU A 101 -9.44 -5.47 -28.96
CA LEU A 101 -9.98 -5.41 -27.59
C LEU A 101 -8.92 -5.79 -26.55
N THR A 102 -8.81 -4.98 -25.49
CA THR A 102 -7.84 -5.24 -24.42
C THR A 102 -8.23 -6.50 -23.64
N LYS A 103 -7.24 -7.15 -23.04
CA LYS A 103 -7.47 -8.33 -22.19
C LYS A 103 -8.47 -8.03 -21.06
N GLY A 104 -8.41 -6.83 -20.48
CA GLY A 104 -9.31 -6.39 -19.41
C GLY A 104 -10.76 -6.32 -19.88
N THR A 105 -11.00 -5.73 -21.05
CA THR A 105 -12.33 -5.69 -21.67
C THR A 105 -12.87 -7.09 -21.94
N ILE A 106 -12.03 -7.99 -22.45
CA ILE A 106 -12.41 -9.39 -22.68
C ILE A 106 -12.72 -10.11 -21.36
N ASP A 107 -11.90 -9.90 -20.31
CA ASP A 107 -12.13 -10.47 -18.98
C ASP A 107 -13.44 -9.94 -18.36
N ALA A 108 -13.85 -8.70 -18.63
CA ALA A 108 -15.13 -8.14 -18.20
C ALA A 108 -16.32 -8.82 -18.89
N TYR A 109 -16.26 -9.01 -20.21
CA TYR A 109 -17.27 -9.78 -20.94
C TYR A 109 -17.35 -11.24 -20.47
N ILE A 110 -16.20 -11.87 -20.21
CA ILE A 110 -16.14 -13.22 -19.63
C ILE A 110 -16.84 -13.23 -18.26
N ALA A 111 -16.60 -12.22 -17.41
CA ALA A 111 -17.26 -12.12 -16.12
C ALA A 111 -18.78 -12.00 -16.26
N ALA A 112 -19.27 -11.14 -17.17
CA ALA A 112 -20.70 -11.00 -17.45
C ALA A 112 -21.33 -12.32 -17.94
N VAL A 113 -20.66 -13.03 -18.85
CA VAL A 113 -21.11 -14.34 -19.34
C VAL A 113 -21.13 -15.40 -18.22
N ILE A 114 -20.14 -15.38 -17.32
CA ILE A 114 -20.12 -16.28 -16.16
C ILE A 114 -21.28 -15.98 -15.21
N GLU A 115 -21.60 -14.73 -14.93
CA GLU A 115 -22.75 -14.39 -14.08
C GLU A 115 -24.07 -14.81 -14.74
N LEU A 116 -24.24 -14.58 -16.05
CA LEU A 116 -25.40 -15.05 -16.80
C LEU A 116 -25.52 -16.58 -16.75
N TRP A 117 -24.42 -17.29 -16.95
CA TRP A 117 -24.39 -18.75 -16.85
C TRP A 117 -24.77 -19.24 -15.45
N ARG A 118 -24.27 -18.60 -14.38
CA ARG A 118 -24.67 -18.93 -13.00
C ARG A 118 -26.16 -18.75 -12.77
N LEU A 119 -26.75 -17.67 -13.29
CA LEU A 119 -28.19 -17.43 -13.22
C LEU A 119 -28.97 -18.52 -13.99
N GLN A 120 -28.52 -18.87 -15.19
CA GLN A 120 -29.16 -19.91 -15.99
C GLN A 120 -29.10 -21.29 -15.31
N VAL A 121 -27.96 -21.67 -14.73
CA VAL A 121 -27.82 -22.92 -13.95
C VAL A 121 -28.74 -22.90 -12.73
N ALA A 122 -28.83 -21.76 -12.02
CA ALA A 122 -29.76 -21.61 -10.90
C ALA A 122 -31.25 -21.75 -11.32
N HIS A 123 -31.57 -21.41 -12.57
CA HIS A 123 -32.90 -21.58 -13.18
C HIS A 123 -33.12 -22.95 -13.86
N GLY A 124 -32.24 -23.93 -13.62
CA GLY A 124 -32.42 -25.31 -14.08
C GLY A 124 -31.83 -25.61 -15.46
N ASN A 125 -30.91 -24.77 -15.96
CA ASN A 125 -30.16 -25.10 -17.18
C ASN A 125 -29.26 -26.34 -16.94
N ALA A 126 -29.35 -27.31 -17.84
CA ALA A 126 -28.59 -28.57 -17.80
C ALA A 126 -27.10 -28.39 -18.12
N ASN A 127 -26.67 -27.26 -18.70
CA ASN A 127 -25.28 -27.02 -19.01
C ASN A 127 -24.48 -26.58 -17.77
N THR A 128 -23.86 -27.54 -17.09
CA THR A 128 -23.01 -27.32 -15.91
C THR A 128 -21.54 -27.03 -16.24
N GLU A 129 -21.15 -26.98 -17.51
CA GLU A 129 -19.78 -26.68 -17.89
C GLU A 129 -19.48 -25.19 -17.73
N ASN A 130 -18.40 -24.87 -17.02
CA ASN A 130 -18.01 -23.49 -16.77
C ASN A 130 -17.55 -22.82 -18.09
N PRO A 131 -18.15 -21.69 -18.50
CA PRO A 131 -17.79 -20.98 -19.72
C PRO A 131 -16.30 -20.59 -19.77
N ARG A 132 -15.64 -20.43 -18.61
CA ARG A 132 -14.20 -20.15 -18.51
C ARG A 132 -13.34 -21.43 -18.60
N GLY A 133 -13.46 -22.12 -19.73
CA GLY A 133 -12.73 -23.35 -20.03
C GLY A 133 -11.29 -23.13 -20.53
N ALA A 134 -10.65 -24.23 -20.95
CA ALA A 134 -9.30 -24.21 -21.52
C ALA A 134 -9.22 -23.37 -22.81
N ALA A 135 -10.27 -23.38 -23.63
CA ALA A 135 -10.36 -22.58 -24.86
C ALA A 135 -10.30 -21.08 -24.59
N VAL A 136 -11.05 -20.58 -23.59
CA VAL A 136 -11.03 -19.15 -23.20
C VAL A 136 -9.65 -18.75 -22.67
N ARG A 137 -8.99 -19.63 -21.88
CA ARG A 137 -7.61 -19.38 -21.44
C ARG A 137 -6.63 -19.30 -22.61
N GLY A 138 -6.70 -20.26 -23.54
CA GLY A 138 -5.88 -20.26 -24.76
C GLY A 138 -6.11 -19.02 -25.62
N PHE A 139 -7.36 -18.59 -25.77
CA PHE A 139 -7.71 -17.35 -26.48
C PHE A 139 -7.12 -16.11 -25.81
N LEU A 140 -7.21 -15.99 -24.48
CA LEU A 140 -6.61 -14.87 -23.73
C LEU A 140 -5.09 -14.82 -23.87
N GLU A 141 -4.42 -15.97 -23.85
CA GLU A 141 -2.98 -16.08 -24.08
C GLU A 141 -2.60 -15.68 -25.52
N GLN A 142 -3.32 -16.20 -26.50
CA GLN A 142 -3.14 -15.85 -27.91
C GLN A 142 -3.36 -14.35 -28.13
N ARG A 143 -4.37 -13.75 -27.47
CA ARG A 143 -4.65 -12.33 -27.57
C ARG A 143 -3.53 -11.48 -27.01
N GLY A 144 -2.94 -11.88 -25.89
CA GLY A 144 -1.74 -11.24 -25.35
C GLY A 144 -0.57 -11.27 -26.33
N ARG A 145 -0.33 -12.42 -26.99
CA ARG A 145 0.73 -12.56 -28.01
C ARG A 145 0.42 -11.74 -29.28
N GLN A 146 -0.84 -11.70 -29.72
CA GLN A 146 -1.29 -10.91 -30.86
C GLN A 146 -1.13 -9.42 -30.61
N ARG A 147 -1.39 -8.95 -29.38
CA ARG A 147 -1.17 -7.54 -29.02
C ARG A 147 0.30 -7.16 -29.18
N GLY A 148 1.24 -8.00 -28.71
CA GLY A 148 2.67 -7.75 -28.92
C GLY A 148 3.09 -7.72 -30.39
N LYS A 149 2.50 -8.60 -31.23
CA LYS A 149 2.72 -8.58 -32.69
C LYS A 149 2.14 -7.33 -33.35
N HIS A 150 0.93 -6.95 -32.96
CA HIS A 150 0.25 -5.74 -33.43
C HIS A 150 1.03 -4.49 -33.04
N ASP A 151 1.38 -4.32 -31.76
CA ASP A 151 2.16 -3.18 -31.28
C ASP A 151 3.51 -3.06 -32.01
N ARG A 152 4.14 -4.20 -32.36
CA ARG A 152 5.35 -4.23 -33.20
C ARG A 152 5.08 -3.80 -34.65
N ALA A 153 3.99 -4.26 -35.24
CA ALA A 153 3.62 -3.96 -36.63
C ALA A 153 3.10 -2.53 -36.80
N SER A 154 2.43 -1.99 -35.78
CA SER A 154 1.92 -0.62 -35.73
C SER A 154 2.99 0.38 -35.28
N PHE A 155 4.25 -0.05 -35.16
CA PHE A 155 5.38 0.76 -34.68
C PHE A 155 5.06 1.53 -33.39
N LYS A 156 4.29 0.92 -32.48
CA LYS A 156 3.96 1.56 -31.20
C LYS A 156 5.27 1.91 -30.49
N ASP A 157 5.40 3.17 -30.08
CA ASP A 157 6.59 3.63 -29.38
C ASP A 157 6.84 2.78 -28.12
N ARG A 158 8.03 2.17 -28.08
CA ARG A 158 8.46 1.30 -26.98
C ARG A 158 8.90 2.12 -25.77
N GLY A 159 9.24 3.39 -25.95
CA GLY A 159 9.60 4.33 -24.89
C GLY A 159 8.39 4.77 -24.05
N THR A 160 7.22 4.91 -24.68
CA THR A 160 5.96 5.35 -24.05
C THR A 160 5.54 4.54 -22.80
N ASP A 161 5.88 3.26 -22.74
CA ASP A 161 5.67 2.39 -21.56
C ASP A 161 6.99 1.83 -20.98
N GLY A 162 8.14 2.36 -21.43
CA GLY A 162 9.48 1.88 -21.11
C GLY A 162 10.04 2.34 -19.75
N ILE A 163 11.31 2.07 -19.49
CA ILE A 163 12.03 2.47 -18.26
C ILE A 163 12.08 4.00 -18.12
N GLN A 164 12.20 4.70 -19.24
CA GLN A 164 12.21 6.17 -19.31
C GLN A 164 10.81 6.81 -19.28
N ALA A 165 9.74 6.01 -19.27
CA ALA A 165 8.38 6.55 -19.17
C ALA A 165 8.10 7.04 -17.74
N GLY A 166 7.82 8.32 -17.60
CA GLY A 166 7.64 8.96 -16.30
C GLY A 166 7.91 10.45 -16.35
N TYR A 167 8.29 10.99 -15.20
CA TYR A 167 8.91 12.29 -15.07
C TYR A 167 10.16 12.16 -14.20
N SER A 168 11.18 12.97 -14.48
CA SER A 168 12.33 13.14 -13.62
C SER A 168 12.00 13.95 -12.36
N HIS A 169 12.93 14.02 -11.41
CA HIS A 169 12.78 14.87 -10.23
C HIS A 169 12.61 16.36 -10.61
N ASP A 170 13.38 16.84 -11.59
CA ASP A 170 13.27 18.23 -12.05
C ASP A 170 11.95 18.50 -12.75
N GLU A 171 11.44 17.55 -13.53
CA GLU A 171 10.11 17.62 -14.14
C GLU A 171 9.01 17.63 -13.08
N TRP A 172 9.15 16.82 -12.03
CA TRP A 172 8.23 16.81 -10.90
C TRP A 172 8.20 18.17 -10.20
N LEU A 173 9.37 18.75 -9.91
CA LEU A 173 9.49 20.09 -9.35
C LEU A 173 8.84 21.13 -10.26
N ARG A 174 9.07 21.06 -11.57
CA ARG A 174 8.42 21.97 -12.54
C ARG A 174 6.90 21.84 -12.52
N ILE A 175 6.34 20.64 -12.44
CA ILE A 175 4.88 20.46 -12.30
C ILE A 175 4.38 21.16 -11.04
N GLN A 176 5.04 20.97 -9.89
CA GLN A 176 4.61 21.55 -8.62
C GLN A 176 4.76 23.08 -8.60
N ASP A 177 5.83 23.61 -9.22
CA ASP A 177 6.05 25.04 -9.42
C ASP A 177 4.95 25.67 -10.28
N LEU A 178 4.64 25.09 -11.45
CA LEU A 178 3.58 25.57 -12.33
C LEU A 178 2.21 25.58 -11.64
N LEU A 179 1.91 24.54 -10.84
CA LEU A 179 0.66 24.49 -10.07
C LEU A 179 0.60 25.61 -9.04
N LEU A 180 1.65 25.79 -8.25
CA LEU A 180 1.66 26.77 -7.18
C LEU A 180 1.70 28.20 -7.72
N SER A 181 2.58 28.49 -8.69
CA SER A 181 2.65 29.78 -9.39
C SER A 181 1.32 30.15 -10.06
N GLY A 182 0.67 29.18 -10.70
CA GLY A 182 -0.61 29.39 -11.36
C GLY A 182 -1.81 29.51 -10.40
N ALA A 183 -1.66 29.21 -9.11
CA ALA A 183 -2.76 29.18 -8.15
C ALA A 183 -3.43 30.55 -7.93
N ALA A 184 -2.72 31.65 -8.23
CA ALA A 184 -3.27 33.00 -8.18
C ALA A 184 -4.39 33.22 -9.22
N TYR A 185 -4.27 32.60 -10.39
CA TYR A 185 -5.21 32.76 -11.51
C TYR A 185 -6.14 31.56 -11.67
N MET A 186 -5.68 30.37 -11.28
CA MET A 186 -6.40 29.10 -11.39
C MET A 186 -6.40 28.39 -10.04
N PRO A 187 -7.33 28.71 -9.14
CA PRO A 187 -7.35 28.14 -7.79
C PRO A 187 -7.49 26.61 -7.76
N GLN A 188 -8.08 26.01 -8.80
CA GLN A 188 -8.15 24.56 -8.96
C GLN A 188 -6.76 23.89 -9.00
N ASN A 189 -5.68 24.64 -9.31
CA ASN A 189 -4.32 24.14 -9.22
C ASN A 189 -3.95 23.65 -7.81
N LEU A 190 -4.49 24.26 -6.75
CA LEU A 190 -4.25 23.79 -5.38
C LEU A 190 -4.83 22.39 -5.16
N ARG A 191 -6.04 22.14 -5.68
CA ARG A 191 -6.68 20.82 -5.65
C ARG A 191 -5.88 19.79 -6.47
N THR A 192 -5.47 20.16 -7.68
CA THR A 192 -4.66 19.30 -8.56
C THR A 192 -3.29 18.98 -7.95
N ARG A 193 -2.66 19.96 -7.28
CA ARG A 193 -1.41 19.76 -6.56
C ARG A 193 -1.56 18.72 -5.45
N VAL A 194 -2.59 18.83 -4.62
CA VAL A 194 -2.89 17.82 -3.59
C VAL A 194 -3.15 16.44 -4.20
N ASP A 195 -3.92 16.36 -5.30
CA ASP A 195 -4.17 15.09 -6.00
C ASP A 195 -2.88 14.42 -6.46
N LEU A 196 -1.99 15.15 -7.15
CA LEU A 196 -0.74 14.61 -7.66
C LEU A 196 0.20 14.19 -6.53
N LEU A 197 0.32 14.99 -5.46
CA LEU A 197 1.14 14.66 -4.29
C LEU A 197 0.63 13.40 -3.57
N PHE A 198 -0.69 13.22 -3.41
CA PHE A 198 -1.25 11.97 -2.89
C PHE A 198 -0.95 10.79 -3.81
N GLY A 199 -0.98 11.00 -5.14
CA GLY A 199 -0.62 9.97 -6.10
C GLY A 199 0.82 9.53 -5.96
N HIS A 200 1.75 10.48 -5.80
CA HIS A 200 3.18 10.23 -5.70
C HIS A 200 3.59 9.66 -4.34
N TYR A 201 3.27 10.36 -3.25
CA TYR A 201 3.83 10.07 -1.92
C TYR A 201 3.02 9.08 -1.11
N TYR A 202 1.74 8.88 -1.43
CA TYR A 202 0.95 7.79 -0.86
C TYR A 202 0.79 6.63 -1.84
N LEU A 203 1.29 6.72 -3.07
CA LEU A 203 1.03 5.71 -4.11
C LEU A 203 -0.47 5.44 -4.31
N LEU A 204 -1.33 6.43 -4.07
CA LEU A 204 -2.78 6.25 -4.17
C LEU A 204 -3.24 6.13 -5.61
N ARG A 205 -4.35 5.43 -5.82
CA ARG A 205 -5.03 5.39 -7.12
C ARG A 205 -5.86 6.64 -7.31
N GLY A 206 -6.12 7.01 -8.57
CA GLY A 206 -7.03 8.10 -8.92
C GLY A 206 -8.37 8.01 -8.19
N GLU A 207 -9.00 6.84 -8.22
CA GLU A 207 -10.26 6.57 -7.52
C GLU A 207 -10.20 6.87 -6.02
N ASN A 208 -9.21 6.33 -5.31
CA ASN A 208 -9.07 6.52 -3.86
C ASN A 208 -8.85 8.00 -3.49
N ARG A 209 -8.13 8.75 -4.34
CA ARG A 209 -7.88 10.18 -4.10
C ARG A 209 -9.16 11.02 -4.21
N ARG A 210 -10.01 10.71 -5.18
CA ARG A 210 -11.28 11.43 -5.40
C ARG A 210 -12.32 11.11 -4.33
N LYS A 211 -12.38 9.85 -3.88
CA LYS A 211 -13.32 9.38 -2.84
C LYS A 211 -13.03 9.91 -1.44
N MET A 212 -11.79 10.34 -1.17
CA MET A 212 -11.29 10.68 0.15
C MET A 212 -12.10 11.78 0.84
N GLU A 213 -12.48 11.53 2.09
CA GLU A 213 -13.26 12.44 2.94
C GLU A 213 -12.38 13.11 4.00
N LEU A 214 -12.81 14.26 4.53
CA LEU A 214 -12.12 14.92 5.65
C LEU A 214 -12.05 13.98 6.87
N ALA A 215 -13.09 13.18 7.09
CA ALA A 215 -13.14 12.21 8.19
C ALA A 215 -12.17 11.03 8.05
N ASP A 216 -11.56 10.85 6.89
CA ASP A 216 -10.49 9.87 6.68
C ASP A 216 -9.11 10.40 7.11
N LEU A 217 -8.97 11.71 7.32
CA LEU A 217 -7.70 12.35 7.66
C LEU A 217 -7.51 12.49 9.17
N SER A 218 -6.33 12.13 9.65
CA SER A 218 -5.98 12.22 11.07
C SER A 218 -4.48 12.48 11.23
N LEU A 219 -4.09 13.02 12.39
CA LEU A 219 -2.69 13.13 12.79
C LEU A 219 -2.27 11.91 13.60
N LEU A 220 -1.14 11.32 13.25
CA LEU A 220 -0.43 10.34 14.06
C LEU A 220 0.94 10.88 14.43
N ASP A 221 1.12 11.25 15.70
CA ASP A 221 2.41 11.71 16.20
C ASP A 221 3.38 10.54 16.40
N TYR A 222 4.61 10.71 15.91
CA TYR A 222 5.70 9.79 16.16
C TYR A 222 6.52 10.23 17.38
N PRO A 223 7.13 9.26 18.09
CA PRO A 223 7.98 9.55 19.23
C PRO A 223 9.21 10.38 18.81
N SER A 224 9.83 11.05 19.79
CA SER A 224 11.06 11.85 19.59
C SER A 224 12.25 11.04 19.04
N SER A 225 12.20 9.72 19.08
CA SER A 225 13.19 8.85 18.43
C SER A 225 13.14 8.89 16.90
N GLU A 226 12.11 9.49 16.31
CA GLU A 226 11.99 9.67 14.87
C GLU A 226 12.95 10.74 14.34
N GLY A 227 13.25 11.75 15.17
CA GLY A 227 14.27 12.77 14.93
C GLY A 227 14.11 14.02 15.80
N PRO A 228 15.04 14.98 15.69
CA PRO A 228 15.06 16.18 16.53
C PRO A 228 13.85 17.10 16.33
N THR A 229 13.23 17.09 15.14
CA THR A 229 12.00 17.85 14.90
C THR A 229 10.78 16.98 15.26
N PRO A 230 9.76 17.51 15.97
CA PRO A 230 8.51 16.79 16.20
C PRO A 230 7.92 16.24 14.90
N CYS A 231 7.79 14.92 14.80
CA CYS A 231 7.39 14.23 13.58
C CYS A 231 5.92 13.80 13.64
N GLY A 232 5.08 14.49 12.88
CA GLY A 232 3.66 14.17 12.73
C GLY A 232 3.39 13.55 11.36
N CYS A 233 2.79 12.36 11.34
CA CYS A 233 2.37 11.67 10.14
C CYS A 233 0.92 12.05 9.78
N LEU A 234 0.69 12.51 8.56
CA LEU A 234 -0.65 12.68 8.01
C LEU A 234 -1.18 11.29 7.66
N ALA A 235 -2.05 10.74 8.50
CA ALA A 235 -2.63 9.42 8.30
C ALA A 235 -3.98 9.53 7.59
N THR A 236 -4.17 8.69 6.58
CA THR A 236 -5.41 8.59 5.79
C THR A 236 -5.98 7.19 5.91
N LEU A 237 -7.27 7.09 6.25
CA LEU A 237 -8.02 5.84 6.22
C LEU A 237 -8.56 5.57 4.81
N LEU A 238 -8.42 4.35 4.34
CA LEU A 238 -9.04 3.83 3.13
C LEU A 238 -9.98 2.70 3.54
N ARG A 239 -11.23 2.77 3.08
CA ARG A 239 -12.22 1.70 3.29
C ARG A 239 -12.63 1.05 1.97
N ASP A 240 -12.74 1.85 0.92
CA ASP A 240 -13.23 1.38 -0.38
C ASP A 240 -12.24 1.66 -1.51
N GLY A 241 -12.25 0.80 -2.51
CA GLY A 241 -11.49 0.95 -3.75
C GLY A 241 -11.47 -0.34 -4.56
N LYS A 242 -11.08 -0.28 -5.84
CA LYS A 242 -11.13 -1.43 -6.77
C LYS A 242 -10.56 -2.77 -6.25
N LEU A 243 -9.54 -2.75 -5.38
CA LEU A 243 -8.99 -3.98 -4.76
C LEU A 243 -9.53 -4.29 -3.36
N ASN A 244 -10.15 -3.33 -2.68
CA ASN A 244 -10.70 -3.51 -1.34
C ASN A 244 -12.23 -3.63 -1.41
N LYS A 245 -12.71 -4.71 -2.03
CA LYS A 245 -14.14 -5.00 -2.17
C LYS A 245 -14.83 -5.43 -0.87
N THR A 246 -14.07 -5.55 0.21
CA THR A 246 -14.53 -6.06 1.52
C THR A 246 -14.59 -4.97 2.60
N ALA A 247 -14.48 -3.70 2.23
CA ALA A 247 -14.51 -2.55 3.13
C ALA A 247 -13.49 -2.64 4.29
N LYS A 248 -12.32 -3.25 4.06
CA LYS A 248 -11.30 -3.40 5.11
C LYS A 248 -10.69 -2.04 5.43
N LYS A 249 -10.43 -1.79 6.71
CA LYS A 249 -9.74 -0.56 7.14
C LYS A 249 -8.26 -0.66 6.79
N GLU A 250 -7.79 0.22 5.92
CA GLU A 250 -6.38 0.33 5.54
C GLU A 250 -5.89 1.74 5.83
N PHE A 251 -4.67 1.89 6.36
CA PHE A 251 -4.10 3.20 6.68
C PHE A 251 -2.99 3.57 5.72
N MET A 252 -2.88 4.82 5.31
CA MET A 252 -1.74 5.34 4.55
C MET A 252 -1.20 6.58 5.22
N GLY A 253 0.06 6.94 4.95
CA GLY A 253 0.73 7.98 5.69
C GLY A 253 1.76 8.72 4.85
N ALA A 254 1.96 10.00 5.17
CA ALA A 254 3.10 10.76 4.69
C ALA A 254 3.62 11.72 5.77
N LEU A 255 4.94 11.88 5.76
CA LEU A 255 5.64 12.87 6.56
C LEU A 255 5.71 14.21 5.80
N ARG A 256 6.00 15.30 6.50
CA ARG A 256 6.35 16.57 5.83
C ARG A 256 7.63 16.38 5.04
N HIS A 257 7.63 16.84 3.80
CA HIS A 257 8.78 16.77 2.90
C HIS A 257 9.84 17.82 3.27
N LYS A 258 11.14 17.53 3.05
CA LYS A 258 12.25 18.48 3.27
C LYS A 258 12.10 19.75 2.43
N ASP A 259 11.76 19.59 1.15
CA ASP A 259 11.32 20.68 0.28
C ASP A 259 9.84 21.04 0.56
N PRO A 260 9.51 22.30 0.97
CA PRO A 260 8.13 22.74 1.16
C PRO A 260 7.26 22.69 -0.11
N LEU A 261 7.85 22.78 -1.31
CA LEU A 261 7.12 22.68 -2.58
C LEU A 261 6.57 21.26 -2.82
N LEU A 262 7.19 20.24 -2.24
CA LEU A 262 6.79 18.83 -2.35
C LEU A 262 6.03 18.33 -1.10
N CYS A 263 5.79 19.20 -0.12
CA CYS A 263 5.15 18.85 1.14
C CYS A 263 3.64 18.61 0.98
N THR A 264 3.19 17.36 1.11
CA THR A 264 1.76 16.96 1.09
C THR A 264 0.95 17.69 2.16
N GLN A 265 1.46 17.76 3.38
CA GLN A 265 0.79 18.46 4.50
C GLN A 265 0.66 19.97 4.21
N GLY A 266 1.72 20.59 3.68
CA GLY A 266 1.70 22.00 3.29
C GLY A 266 0.72 22.28 2.15
N ALA A 267 0.67 21.42 1.14
CA ALA A 267 -0.28 21.53 0.04
C ALA A 267 -1.74 21.38 0.51
N LEU A 268 -2.00 20.44 1.41
CA LEU A 268 -3.32 20.26 2.02
C LEU A 268 -3.73 21.51 2.81
N ALA A 269 -2.81 22.06 3.61
CA ALA A 269 -3.05 23.28 4.37
C ALA A 269 -3.35 24.49 3.47
N GLN A 270 -2.63 24.64 2.36
CA GLN A 270 -2.89 25.68 1.36
C GLN A 270 -4.28 25.52 0.72
N LEU A 271 -4.66 24.29 0.36
CA LEU A 271 -5.99 24.00 -0.18
C LEU A 271 -7.09 24.33 0.85
N PHE A 272 -6.92 23.94 2.11
CA PHE A 272 -7.88 24.22 3.19
C PHE A 272 -7.96 25.70 3.54
N PHE A 273 -6.83 26.41 3.50
CA PHE A 273 -6.82 27.86 3.66
C PHE A 273 -7.63 28.52 2.54
N TRP A 274 -7.36 28.16 1.28
CA TRP A 274 -8.11 28.67 0.15
C TRP A 274 -9.61 28.39 0.28
N ARG A 275 -10.01 27.15 0.58
CA ARG A 275 -11.42 26.75 0.71
C ARG A 275 -12.17 27.60 1.73
N TRP A 276 -11.62 27.73 2.94
CA TRP A 276 -12.37 28.29 4.08
C TRP A 276 -12.11 29.78 4.35
N HIS A 277 -10.98 30.34 3.90
CA HIS A 277 -10.69 31.78 4.08
C HIS A 277 -10.88 32.58 2.80
N VAL A 278 -10.55 32.02 1.63
CA VAL A 278 -10.56 32.76 0.36
C VAL A 278 -11.86 32.53 -0.41
N ALA A 279 -12.25 31.27 -0.60
CA ALA A 279 -13.44 30.89 -1.36
C ALA A 279 -14.74 30.99 -0.55
N GLY A 280 -14.66 31.18 0.77
CA GLY A 280 -15.83 31.32 1.64
C GLY A 280 -16.63 30.03 1.83
N GLU A 281 -16.07 28.85 1.54
CA GLU A 281 -16.72 27.58 1.88
C GLU A 281 -16.94 27.51 3.39
N SER A 282 -18.14 27.11 3.83
CA SER A 282 -18.40 26.95 5.26
C SER A 282 -17.49 25.89 5.89
N PRO A 283 -16.89 26.14 7.06
CA PRO A 283 -16.04 25.16 7.73
C PRO A 283 -16.84 23.90 8.15
N PRO A 284 -16.18 22.76 8.42
CA PRO A 284 -16.85 21.57 8.92
C PRO A 284 -17.52 21.82 10.28
N SER A 285 -18.71 21.26 10.48
CA SER A 285 -19.41 21.29 11.77
C SER A 285 -19.28 19.95 12.47
N PHE A 286 -18.81 19.95 13.71
CA PHE A 286 -18.66 18.73 14.50
C PHE A 286 -19.83 18.49 15.46
N ARG A 287 -20.98 19.15 15.23
CA ARG A 287 -22.21 18.94 16.03
C ARG A 287 -22.74 17.52 15.89
N ARG A 288 -22.69 16.97 14.68
CA ARG A 288 -23.07 15.60 14.37
C ARG A 288 -22.14 15.05 13.31
N ARG A 289 -21.91 13.73 13.32
CA ARG A 289 -21.08 13.05 12.31
C ARG A 289 -21.60 13.30 10.89
N GLN A 290 -22.92 13.34 10.70
CA GLN A 290 -23.54 13.57 9.39
C GLN A 290 -23.21 14.94 8.81
N ASP A 291 -22.87 15.93 9.64
CA ASP A 291 -22.63 17.31 9.20
C ASP A 291 -21.24 17.51 8.57
N TRP A 292 -20.33 16.52 8.69
CA TRP A 292 -18.97 16.66 8.17
C TRP A 292 -18.34 15.41 7.54
N TYR A 293 -18.82 14.20 7.84
CA TYR A 293 -18.19 12.96 7.36
C TYR A 293 -18.11 12.85 5.84
N ARG A 294 -19.09 13.41 5.11
CA ARG A 294 -19.17 13.31 3.64
C ARG A 294 -18.37 14.38 2.91
N ILE A 295 -17.84 15.36 3.63
CA ILE A 295 -17.09 16.46 3.00
C ILE A 295 -15.82 15.89 2.37
N LYS A 296 -15.65 16.11 1.07
CA LYS A 296 -14.51 15.61 0.31
C LYS A 296 -13.26 16.44 0.54
N VAL A 297 -12.11 15.78 0.46
CA VAL A 297 -10.80 16.44 0.40
C VAL A 297 -10.66 17.13 -0.97
N LEU A 298 -10.87 16.37 -2.05
CA LEU A 298 -10.90 16.85 -3.43
C LEU A 298 -12.36 17.07 -3.85
N VAL A 299 -12.85 18.27 -3.61
CA VAL A 299 -14.24 18.68 -3.87
C VAL A 299 -14.56 18.70 -5.36
N GLY A 300 -15.72 18.16 -5.74
CA GLY A 300 -16.33 18.25 -7.07
C GLY A 300 -17.11 19.55 -7.25
N ARG A 301 -18.37 19.47 -7.73
CA ARG A 301 -19.28 20.63 -7.85
C ARG A 301 -19.83 21.04 -6.48
N ASP A 302 -20.21 20.05 -5.67
CA ASP A 302 -20.60 20.20 -4.26
C ASP A 302 -19.48 19.68 -3.34
N ARG A 303 -19.35 20.23 -2.14
CA ARG A 303 -18.40 19.82 -1.10
C ARG A 303 -18.50 18.33 -0.71
N GLU A 304 -19.69 17.73 -0.82
CA GLU A 304 -19.88 16.29 -0.54
C GLU A 304 -19.68 15.40 -1.77
N GLN A 305 -19.60 16.00 -2.96
CA GLN A 305 -19.40 15.27 -4.22
C GLN A 305 -17.92 15.05 -4.49
N GLU A 306 -17.55 13.81 -4.84
CA GLU A 306 -16.20 13.51 -5.29
C GLU A 306 -15.86 14.24 -6.59
N LEU A 307 -14.59 14.59 -6.75
CA LEU A 307 -14.07 15.05 -8.03
C LEU A 307 -14.39 14.00 -9.12
N SER A 308 -14.88 14.44 -10.29
CA SER A 308 -15.14 13.52 -11.40
C SER A 308 -13.82 13.03 -12.03
N TYR A 309 -13.82 11.82 -12.58
CA TYR A 309 -12.65 11.29 -13.28
C TYR A 309 -12.26 12.15 -14.50
N PRO A 310 -13.20 12.58 -15.38
CA PRO A 310 -12.87 13.45 -16.51
C PRO A 310 -12.16 14.73 -16.07
N THR A 311 -12.68 15.40 -15.02
CA THR A 311 -12.06 16.62 -14.49
C THR A 311 -10.65 16.34 -13.95
N GLN A 312 -10.46 15.27 -13.16
CA GLN A 312 -9.13 14.89 -12.67
C GLN A 312 -8.16 14.64 -13.83
N LEU A 313 -8.61 13.92 -14.85
CA LEU A 313 -7.83 13.59 -16.03
C LEU A 313 -7.44 14.85 -16.79
N GLN A 314 -8.41 15.72 -17.10
CA GLN A 314 -8.20 16.97 -17.84
C GLN A 314 -7.21 17.89 -17.13
N GLU A 315 -7.36 18.10 -15.82
CA GLU A 315 -6.43 18.93 -15.05
C GLU A 315 -5.01 18.35 -15.02
N THR A 316 -4.90 17.02 -14.89
CA THR A 316 -3.60 16.33 -14.98
C THR A 316 -2.99 16.47 -16.37
N TRP A 317 -3.79 16.37 -17.43
CA TRP A 317 -3.35 16.55 -18.81
C TRP A 317 -2.85 17.97 -19.05
N ARG A 318 -3.63 18.96 -18.63
CA ARG A 318 -3.30 20.38 -18.78
C ARG A 318 -1.96 20.68 -18.14
N ILE A 319 -1.73 20.23 -16.90
CA ILE A 319 -0.48 20.52 -16.21
C ILE A 319 0.71 19.73 -16.76
N PHE A 320 0.51 18.48 -17.18
CA PHE A 320 1.58 17.70 -17.82
C PHE A 320 1.97 18.33 -19.17
N GLY A 321 1.00 18.76 -19.97
CA GLY A 321 1.26 19.49 -21.22
C GLY A 321 2.02 20.79 -20.98
N ALA A 322 1.60 21.58 -19.98
CA ALA A 322 2.31 22.81 -19.58
C ALA A 322 3.74 22.54 -19.08
N ALA A 323 3.98 21.39 -18.45
CA ALA A 323 5.30 20.96 -18.00
C ALA A 323 6.15 20.30 -19.10
N GLY A 324 5.61 20.11 -20.31
CA GLY A 324 6.28 19.44 -21.43
C GLY A 324 6.34 17.91 -21.31
N LEU A 325 5.49 17.30 -20.48
CA LEU A 325 5.47 15.86 -20.22
C LEU A 325 4.57 15.09 -21.18
N VAL A 326 5.15 14.08 -21.84
CA VAL A 326 4.42 13.14 -22.70
C VAL A 326 4.22 11.83 -21.95
N ALA A 327 2.98 11.56 -21.55
CA ALA A 327 2.62 10.33 -20.85
C ALA A 327 1.31 9.72 -21.36
N SER A 328 1.33 8.41 -21.62
CA SER A 328 0.17 7.62 -22.03
C SER A 328 -0.85 7.48 -20.90
N LYS A 329 -0.40 7.12 -19.69
CA LYS A 329 -1.25 6.89 -18.51
C LYS A 329 -1.07 8.02 -17.51
N LYS A 330 -1.97 9.02 -17.53
CA LYS A 330 -1.75 10.27 -16.79
C LYS A 330 -2.11 10.21 -15.30
N THR A 331 -3.36 9.88 -14.95
CA THR A 331 -3.81 9.84 -13.53
C THR A 331 -3.13 8.76 -12.70
N HIS A 332 -2.62 7.70 -13.34
CA HIS A 332 -1.84 6.62 -12.71
C HIS A 332 -0.33 6.88 -12.67
N LEU A 333 0.18 7.85 -13.43
CA LEU A 333 1.62 8.11 -13.53
C LEU A 333 2.25 8.39 -12.16
N PRO A 334 1.68 9.26 -11.29
CA PRO A 334 2.33 9.60 -10.05
C PRO A 334 2.52 8.40 -9.13
N ARG A 335 1.56 7.48 -9.11
CA ARG A 335 1.65 6.23 -8.35
C ARG A 335 2.77 5.33 -8.84
N ARG A 336 2.97 5.24 -10.17
CA ARG A 336 4.04 4.43 -10.75
C ARG A 336 5.40 5.07 -10.45
N VAL A 337 5.55 6.35 -10.77
CA VAL A 337 6.82 7.07 -10.63
C VAL A 337 7.21 7.18 -9.16
N GLY A 338 6.27 7.43 -8.24
CA GLY A 338 6.57 7.46 -6.80
C GLY A 338 7.08 6.11 -6.24
N ALA A 339 6.68 4.99 -6.83
CA ALA A 339 7.23 3.68 -6.45
C ALA A 339 8.66 3.48 -6.97
N GLN A 340 8.93 3.94 -8.21
CA GLN A 340 10.26 3.90 -8.83
C GLN A 340 11.23 4.87 -8.13
N ASP A 341 10.74 6.04 -7.72
CA ASP A 341 11.48 7.04 -6.96
C ASP A 341 11.94 6.45 -5.61
N ALA A 342 11.01 5.82 -4.88
CA ALA A 342 11.35 5.15 -3.63
C ALA A 342 12.36 4.00 -3.80
N GLU A 343 12.25 3.22 -4.88
CA GLU A 343 13.20 2.15 -5.22
C GLU A 343 14.59 2.71 -5.50
N THR A 344 14.68 3.76 -6.32
CA THR A 344 15.93 4.44 -6.68
C THR A 344 16.65 4.98 -5.45
N HIS A 345 15.88 5.47 -4.46
CA HIS A 345 16.41 5.99 -3.20
C HIS A 345 16.59 4.91 -2.11
N GLY A 346 16.63 3.63 -2.47
CA GLY A 346 17.04 2.54 -1.58
C GLY A 346 15.94 2.01 -0.66
N THR A 347 14.66 2.27 -0.94
CA THR A 347 13.56 1.66 -0.18
C THR A 347 13.48 0.17 -0.48
N SER A 348 13.37 -0.66 0.56
CA SER A 348 13.19 -2.11 0.36
C SER A 348 11.90 -2.44 -0.39
N LEU A 349 11.92 -3.46 -1.26
CA LEU A 349 10.74 -3.93 -1.99
C LEU A 349 9.57 -4.26 -1.05
N ALA A 350 9.85 -4.77 0.15
CA ALA A 350 8.83 -5.03 1.17
C ALA A 350 8.10 -3.76 1.62
N GLN A 351 8.83 -2.66 1.84
CA GLN A 351 8.26 -1.36 2.23
C GLN A 351 7.50 -0.71 1.08
N ILE A 352 8.01 -0.79 -0.16
CA ILE A 352 7.30 -0.31 -1.35
C ILE A 352 6.03 -1.13 -1.57
N SER A 353 6.10 -2.46 -1.45
CA SER A 353 4.94 -3.36 -1.53
C SER A 353 3.90 -3.02 -0.45
N GLN A 354 4.35 -2.72 0.77
CA GLN A 354 3.49 -2.30 1.86
C GLN A 354 2.84 -0.94 1.60
N ALA A 355 3.57 0.03 1.05
CA ALA A 355 3.09 1.35 0.66
C ALA A 355 2.08 1.25 -0.49
N GLY A 356 2.45 0.57 -1.59
CA GLY A 356 1.60 0.35 -2.75
C GLY A 356 0.43 -0.61 -2.50
N ARG A 357 0.40 -1.24 -1.31
CA ARG A 357 -0.60 -2.25 -0.90
C ARG A 357 -0.62 -3.46 -1.84
N TRP A 358 0.56 -3.87 -2.28
CA TRP A 358 0.77 -5.10 -3.05
C TRP A 358 1.05 -6.27 -2.09
N ASN A 359 0.49 -7.45 -2.40
CA ASN A 359 0.81 -8.73 -1.74
C ASN A 359 0.81 -8.72 -0.20
N GLN A 360 -0.25 -8.20 0.42
CA GLN A 360 -0.35 -8.18 1.89
C GLN A 360 -0.64 -9.56 2.48
N SER A 361 0.15 -9.95 3.49
CA SER A 361 -0.10 -11.18 4.26
C SER A 361 -1.34 -11.04 5.16
N VAL A 362 -1.90 -12.17 5.60
CA VAL A 362 -3.06 -12.20 6.52
C VAL A 362 -2.76 -11.44 7.83
N LEU A 363 -1.52 -11.51 8.32
CA LEU A 363 -1.08 -10.78 9.52
C LEU A 363 -1.14 -9.26 9.32
N CYS A 364 -0.64 -8.78 8.17
CA CYS A 364 -0.68 -7.36 7.81
C CYS A 364 -2.11 -6.84 7.67
N GLN A 365 -3.04 -7.69 7.21
CA GLN A 365 -4.43 -7.31 7.05
C GLN A 365 -5.24 -7.32 8.35
N ALA A 366 -4.87 -8.17 9.32
CA ALA A 366 -5.70 -8.41 10.50
C ALA A 366 -5.20 -7.72 11.79
N TYR A 367 -3.90 -7.48 11.95
CA TYR A 367 -3.33 -7.08 13.24
C TYR A 367 -2.44 -5.84 13.20
N LEU A 368 -1.88 -5.50 12.03
CA LEU A 368 -0.86 -4.46 11.94
C LEU A 368 -1.40 -3.25 11.19
N THR A 369 -1.38 -2.08 11.81
CA THR A 369 -1.65 -0.80 11.12
C THR A 369 -0.51 -0.38 10.19
N HIS A 370 0.67 -1.02 10.31
CA HIS A 370 1.98 -0.46 9.98
C HIS A 370 2.00 0.39 8.70
N LEU A 371 2.14 1.69 8.92
CA LEU A 371 2.59 2.63 7.93
C LEU A 371 4.07 2.35 7.61
N PRO A 372 4.47 2.31 6.32
CA PRO A 372 5.83 1.95 5.93
C PRO A 372 6.79 3.10 6.20
N ARG A 373 7.31 3.19 7.44
CA ARG A 373 8.11 4.33 7.91
C ARG A 373 9.37 4.57 7.07
N GLN A 374 10.05 3.50 6.66
CA GLN A 374 11.24 3.62 5.81
C GLN A 374 10.89 4.28 4.47
N PHE A 375 9.81 3.81 3.82
CA PHE A 375 9.31 4.42 2.58
C PHE A 375 8.94 5.89 2.80
N MET A 376 8.16 6.18 3.85
CA MET A 376 7.69 7.56 4.13
C MET A 376 8.83 8.54 4.38
N ARG A 377 9.92 8.13 5.03
CA ARG A 377 11.12 8.96 5.22
C ARG A 377 11.81 9.25 3.89
N ILE A 378 12.08 8.21 3.11
CA ILE A 378 12.79 8.30 1.83
C ILE A 378 12.06 9.23 0.88
N VAL A 379 10.77 9.00 0.64
CA VAL A 379 9.99 9.83 -0.30
C VAL A 379 9.72 11.25 0.22
N ALA A 380 9.96 11.51 1.51
CA ALA A 380 9.93 12.85 2.09
C ALA A 380 11.30 13.56 2.06
N GLY A 381 12.34 12.92 1.51
CA GLY A 381 13.69 13.46 1.35
C GLY A 381 14.66 13.14 2.51
N PHE A 382 14.31 12.24 3.43
CA PHE A 382 15.15 11.82 4.56
C PHE A 382 15.84 10.49 4.28
N SER A 383 16.85 10.13 5.08
CA SER A 383 17.41 8.77 5.00
C SER A 383 16.41 7.72 5.51
N ALA A 384 16.66 6.45 5.19
CA ALA A 384 15.91 5.32 5.73
C ALA A 384 15.95 5.23 7.27
N SER A 385 17.00 5.75 7.88
CA SER A 385 17.35 5.56 9.29
C SER A 385 16.37 6.27 10.23
N PRO A 386 15.88 5.60 11.30
CA PRO A 386 15.20 6.28 12.39
C PRO A 386 16.12 7.33 13.05
N GLY A 387 15.54 8.42 13.52
CA GLY A 387 16.26 9.52 14.15
C GLY A 387 16.63 10.64 13.19
N ASP A 388 16.58 10.41 11.88
CA ASP A 388 17.08 11.35 10.86
C ASP A 388 16.08 12.45 10.45
N TYR A 389 14.90 12.48 11.07
CA TYR A 389 13.87 13.45 10.71
C TYR A 389 14.18 14.84 11.28
N PHE A 390 14.68 15.72 10.41
CA PHE A 390 14.97 17.12 10.75
C PHE A 390 14.48 18.09 9.68
N LEU A 391 13.69 19.09 10.10
CA LEU A 391 13.23 20.17 9.23
C LEU A 391 13.76 21.51 9.72
N ALA A 392 14.70 22.08 8.99
CA ALA A 392 15.26 23.40 9.27
C ALA A 392 14.19 24.49 9.43
N ARG A 393 13.23 24.55 8.49
CA ARG A 393 12.12 25.52 8.53
C ARG A 393 11.14 25.32 9.70
N ALA A 394 11.27 24.23 10.46
CA ALA A 394 10.47 23.96 11.64
C ALA A 394 11.18 24.33 12.96
N ALA A 395 12.38 24.92 12.89
CA ALA A 395 13.13 25.36 14.06
C ALA A 395 12.38 26.43 14.88
N ASN A 396 11.67 27.33 14.21
CA ASN A 396 10.84 28.35 14.85
C ASN A 396 9.39 27.87 14.99
N GLU A 397 8.89 27.89 16.22
CA GLU A 397 7.47 27.70 16.49
C GLU A 397 6.70 28.99 16.16
N PRO A 398 5.65 28.94 15.33
CA PRO A 398 4.90 30.14 14.99
C PRO A 398 4.20 30.74 16.21
N PRO A 399 4.23 32.08 16.39
CA PRO A 399 3.48 32.74 17.45
C PRO A 399 2.01 32.34 17.47
N TYR A 400 1.46 32.05 18.65
CA TYR A 400 0.07 31.62 18.79
C TYR A 400 -0.94 32.67 18.24
N VAL A 401 -0.56 33.95 18.24
CA VAL A 401 -1.35 35.05 17.64
C VAL A 401 -1.55 34.86 16.13
N LEU A 402 -0.54 34.36 15.40
CA LEU A 402 -0.69 34.01 13.99
C LEU A 402 -1.50 32.72 13.82
N GLN A 403 -1.25 31.73 14.68
CA GLN A 403 -1.94 30.43 14.61
C GLN A 403 -3.46 30.56 14.76
N LYS A 404 -3.95 31.32 15.76
CA LYS A 404 -5.40 31.45 16.02
C LYS A 404 -6.18 32.17 14.92
N GLN A 405 -5.50 32.96 14.08
CA GLN A 405 -6.10 33.59 12.90
C GLN A 405 -6.39 32.58 11.79
N LEU A 406 -5.65 31.46 11.75
CA LEU A 406 -5.91 30.37 10.83
C LEU A 406 -7.02 29.47 11.37
N TRP A 407 -8.14 29.39 10.66
CA TRP A 407 -9.27 28.52 11.01
C TRP A 407 -9.75 28.73 12.46
N PRO A 408 -10.31 29.92 12.78
CA PRO A 408 -10.66 30.29 14.16
C PRO A 408 -11.69 29.36 14.82
N TRP A 409 -12.48 28.62 14.03
CA TRP A 409 -13.42 27.62 14.51
C TRP A 409 -12.76 26.49 15.33
N ILE A 410 -11.45 26.27 15.21
CA ILE A 410 -10.73 25.31 16.07
C ILE A 410 -10.84 25.73 17.55
N GLU A 411 -10.82 27.03 17.86
CA GLU A 411 -10.95 27.55 19.23
C GLU A 411 -12.33 27.26 19.84
N GLU A 412 -13.35 27.08 19.00
CA GLU A 412 -14.70 26.67 19.45
C GLU A 412 -14.74 25.17 19.76
N TRP A 413 -14.14 24.35 18.89
CA TRP A 413 -14.31 22.90 18.93
C TRP A 413 -13.34 22.18 19.87
N GLU A 414 -12.11 22.64 19.96
CA GLU A 414 -11.08 21.98 20.77
C GLU A 414 -11.46 21.88 22.26
N PRO A 415 -11.88 22.97 22.94
CA PRO A 415 -12.31 22.89 24.34
C PRO A 415 -13.52 21.97 24.54
N ARG A 416 -14.41 21.88 23.54
CA ARG A 416 -15.59 21.00 23.60
C ARG A 416 -15.20 19.53 23.56
N PHE A 417 -14.27 19.15 22.67
CA PHE A 417 -13.76 17.78 22.61
C PHE A 417 -12.93 17.40 23.84
N GLU A 418 -12.14 18.33 24.39
CA GLU A 418 -11.43 18.09 25.66
C GLU A 418 -12.39 17.88 26.85
N ALA A 419 -13.41 18.72 26.97
CA ALA A 419 -14.43 18.58 28.02
C ALA A 419 -15.20 17.27 27.87
N ARG A 420 -15.54 16.88 26.63
CA ARG A 420 -16.18 15.59 26.35
C ARG A 420 -15.28 14.41 26.71
N ALA A 421 -13.97 14.48 26.46
CA ALA A 421 -13.02 13.46 26.90
C ALA A 421 -13.02 13.29 28.44
N ARG A 422 -13.33 14.37 29.18
CA ARG A 422 -13.55 14.36 30.64
C ARG A 422 -15.00 14.00 31.04
N ARG A 423 -15.81 13.49 30.11
CA ARG A 423 -17.23 13.10 30.26
C ARG A 423 -18.17 14.24 30.66
N GLN A 424 -17.81 15.48 30.34
CA GLN A 424 -18.68 16.64 30.57
C GLN A 424 -19.62 16.85 29.37
N CYS A 425 -20.86 17.23 29.65
CA CYS A 425 -21.87 17.52 28.62
C CYS A 425 -21.97 19.03 28.37
N TRP A 426 -22.28 19.42 27.13
CA TRP A 426 -22.42 20.83 26.74
C TRP A 426 -23.89 21.25 26.69
N ALA A 427 -24.20 22.47 27.16
CA ALA A 427 -25.57 22.97 27.29
C ALA A 427 -26.30 23.16 25.96
N GLU A 428 -25.58 23.46 24.88
CA GLU A 428 -26.15 23.67 23.54
C GLU A 428 -26.34 22.37 22.71
N GLY A 429 -25.96 21.21 23.26
CA GLY A 429 -25.96 19.92 22.55
C GLY A 429 -24.94 19.82 21.40
N GLY A 430 -24.83 18.63 20.78
CA GLY A 430 -23.97 18.43 19.60
C GLY A 430 -22.59 17.81 19.86
N LEU A 431 -22.42 17.09 20.96
CA LEU A 431 -21.31 16.14 21.18
C LEU A 431 -21.83 14.89 21.89
N ASP A 432 -23.05 14.48 21.51
CA ASP A 432 -23.77 13.41 22.20
C ASP A 432 -23.09 12.04 21.96
N ASP A 433 -22.42 11.90 20.81
CA ASP A 433 -21.64 10.74 20.39
C ASP A 433 -20.13 10.98 20.49
N ASP A 434 -19.37 9.93 20.86
CA ASP A 434 -17.91 9.99 20.84
C ASP A 434 -17.38 9.98 19.39
N ASP A 435 -16.90 11.11 18.88
CA ASP A 435 -16.35 11.24 17.52
C ASP A 435 -14.81 11.27 17.52
N LEU A 436 -14.21 10.07 17.45
CA LEU A 436 -12.75 9.91 17.38
C LEU A 436 -12.16 10.43 16.07
N ALA A 437 -12.93 10.47 14.98
CA ALA A 437 -12.45 11.00 13.71
C ALA A 437 -12.30 12.52 13.80
N ALA A 438 -13.26 13.19 14.43
CA ALA A 438 -13.20 14.63 14.68
C ALA A 438 -12.02 15.01 15.58
N ASP A 439 -11.76 14.25 16.65
CA ASP A 439 -10.58 14.47 17.50
C ASP A 439 -9.26 14.33 16.71
N GLY A 440 -9.13 13.26 15.91
CA GLY A 440 -7.96 13.04 15.05
C GLY A 440 -7.79 14.13 13.97
N PHE A 441 -8.90 14.61 13.40
CA PHE A 441 -8.91 15.67 12.41
C PHE A 441 -8.60 17.04 13.02
N LEU A 442 -9.12 17.37 14.20
CA LEU A 442 -8.81 18.62 14.91
C LEU A 442 -7.32 18.71 15.28
N LYS A 443 -6.73 17.61 15.74
CA LYS A 443 -5.27 17.50 15.98
C LYS A 443 -4.48 17.76 14.70
N LEU A 444 -4.91 17.19 13.57
CA LEU A 444 -4.33 17.47 12.27
C LEU A 444 -4.45 18.95 11.91
N MET A 445 -5.62 19.55 12.06
CA MET A 445 -5.84 20.95 11.74
C MET A 445 -4.96 21.89 12.55
N ARG A 446 -4.75 21.62 13.85
CA ARG A 446 -3.79 22.35 14.69
C ARG A 446 -2.37 22.24 14.14
N ARG A 447 -1.95 21.02 13.76
CA ARG A 447 -0.64 20.82 13.13
C ARG A 447 -0.53 21.57 11.80
N LEU A 448 -1.57 21.57 10.97
CA LEU A 448 -1.57 22.27 9.68
C LEU A 448 -1.44 23.79 9.83
N ARG A 449 -1.86 24.40 10.96
CA ARG A 449 -1.62 25.84 11.21
C ARG A 449 -0.13 26.13 11.22
N ILE A 450 0.62 25.29 11.94
CA ILE A 450 2.07 25.39 12.07
C ILE A 450 2.73 25.12 10.72
N VAL A 451 2.33 24.05 10.03
CA VAL A 451 2.88 23.67 8.73
C VAL A 451 2.67 24.78 7.69
N LEU A 452 1.47 25.37 7.64
CA LEU A 452 1.15 26.42 6.67
C LEU A 452 2.03 27.66 6.87
N LEU A 453 2.14 28.13 8.11
CA LEU A 453 2.96 29.31 8.46
C LEU A 453 4.44 29.07 8.11
N GLN A 454 4.99 27.93 8.52
CA GLN A 454 6.39 27.60 8.25
C GLN A 454 6.68 27.39 6.76
N ASP A 455 5.83 26.65 6.05
CA ASP A 455 6.04 26.35 4.63
C ASP A 455 5.88 27.62 3.78
N LEU A 456 4.87 28.46 4.05
CA LEU A 456 4.68 29.72 3.32
C LEU A 456 5.77 30.76 3.61
N ALA A 457 6.35 30.79 4.81
CA ALA A 457 7.45 31.70 5.14
C ALA A 457 8.66 31.47 4.22
N VAL A 458 8.95 30.20 3.92
CA VAL A 458 10.02 29.78 2.99
C VAL A 458 9.62 30.00 1.53
N LEU A 459 8.36 29.74 1.17
CA LEU A 459 7.88 29.85 -0.21
C LEU A 459 7.63 31.30 -0.66
N GLN A 460 7.33 32.22 0.27
CA GLN A 460 6.93 33.60 -0.02
C GLN A 460 7.85 34.34 -1.01
N PRO A 461 9.20 34.29 -0.90
CA PRO A 461 10.07 35.01 -1.85
C PRO A 461 9.98 34.50 -3.29
N ARG A 462 9.73 33.20 -3.48
CA ARG A 462 9.61 32.57 -4.81
C ARG A 462 8.22 32.74 -5.41
N TYR A 463 7.20 32.84 -4.56
CA TYR A 463 5.80 32.94 -4.99
C TYR A 463 5.08 34.14 -4.33
N PRO A 464 5.59 35.38 -4.48
CA PRO A 464 5.04 36.55 -3.79
C PRO A 464 3.61 36.88 -4.22
N SER A 465 3.21 36.44 -5.41
CA SER A 465 1.87 36.66 -5.97
C SER A 465 0.82 35.66 -5.50
N LEU A 466 1.13 34.75 -4.56
CA LEU A 466 0.13 33.83 -4.04
C LEU A 466 -1.01 34.61 -3.36
N PRO A 467 -2.27 34.21 -3.59
CA PRO A 467 -3.43 34.93 -3.06
C PRO A 467 -3.47 34.92 -1.53
N PHE A 468 -2.76 34.00 -0.88
CA PHE A 468 -2.72 33.88 0.58
C PHE A 468 -2.18 35.13 1.26
N PHE A 469 -1.19 35.81 0.65
CA PHE A 469 -0.53 36.97 1.24
C PHE A 469 -1.41 38.23 1.30
N ALA A 470 -2.59 38.20 0.69
CA ALA A 470 -3.58 39.27 0.84
C ALA A 470 -4.45 39.14 2.11
N TYR A 471 -4.42 37.99 2.77
CA TYR A 471 -5.30 37.65 3.89
C TYR A 471 -4.53 37.51 5.19
N ALA A 472 -5.19 37.79 6.31
CA ALA A 472 -4.68 37.48 7.63
C ALA A 472 -4.46 35.95 7.77
N PRO A 473 -3.38 35.50 8.44
CA PRO A 473 -2.39 36.29 9.18
C PRO A 473 -1.22 36.81 8.33
N PHE A 474 -1.21 36.61 7.02
CA PHE A 474 -0.02 36.77 6.16
C PHE A 474 0.28 38.21 5.71
N ASN A 475 -0.53 39.19 6.14
CA ASN A 475 -0.46 40.57 5.70
C ASN A 475 -0.09 41.57 6.82
N GLY A 476 0.35 41.07 7.99
CA GLY A 476 0.70 41.88 9.16
C GLY A 476 2.19 41.79 9.56
N SER A 477 2.62 42.70 10.43
CA SER A 477 4.02 42.79 10.92
C SER A 477 4.50 41.53 11.62
N GLU A 478 3.65 40.89 12.41
CA GLU A 478 3.98 39.68 13.15
C GLU A 478 4.28 38.51 12.20
N TRP A 479 3.67 38.50 11.01
CA TRP A 479 4.01 37.55 9.96
C TRP A 479 5.37 37.86 9.35
N ASP A 480 5.66 39.12 9.04
CA ASP A 480 6.92 39.50 8.42
C ASP A 480 8.12 39.16 9.32
N GLU A 481 8.03 39.46 10.62
CA GLU A 481 9.05 39.10 11.62
C GLU A 481 9.25 37.59 11.68
N PHE A 482 8.16 36.83 11.81
CA PHE A 482 8.21 35.37 11.84
C PHE A 482 8.79 34.78 10.55
N ALA A 483 8.38 35.30 9.39
CA ALA A 483 8.81 34.78 8.10
C ALA A 483 10.30 35.04 7.85
N VAL A 484 10.83 36.19 8.29
CA VAL A 484 12.26 36.48 8.27
C VAL A 484 13.04 35.51 9.16
N ALA A 485 12.58 35.27 10.38
CA ALA A 485 13.22 34.33 11.31
C ALA A 485 13.28 32.90 10.73
N VAL A 486 12.16 32.39 10.21
CA VAL A 486 12.10 31.06 9.57
C VAL A 486 13.06 30.97 8.38
N ARG A 487 13.15 32.00 7.54
CA ARG A 487 14.05 31.99 6.38
C ARG A 487 15.52 32.07 6.78
N SER A 488 15.85 32.88 7.78
CA SER A 488 17.22 32.97 8.32
C SER A 488 17.70 31.60 8.80
N ASP A 489 16.87 30.90 9.56
CA ASP A 489 17.19 29.57 10.05
C ASP A 489 17.16 28.52 8.94
N ALA A 490 16.25 28.61 7.97
CA ALA A 490 16.20 27.66 6.86
C ALA A 490 17.46 27.74 5.96
N VAL A 491 18.04 28.93 5.78
CA VAL A 491 19.28 29.15 5.00
C VAL A 491 20.53 28.85 5.83
N GLY A 492 20.52 29.19 7.13
CA GLY A 492 21.63 29.00 8.06
C GLY A 492 21.66 27.67 8.81
N ALA A 493 20.66 26.80 8.64
CA ALA A 493 20.55 25.56 9.39
C ALA A 493 21.67 24.57 9.04
N THR A 494 22.68 24.55 9.90
CA THR A 494 23.55 23.38 10.07
C THR A 494 22.72 22.27 10.70
N GLU A 495 22.70 21.07 10.12
CA GLU A 495 22.08 19.90 10.77
C GLU A 495 22.61 19.77 12.20
N PRO A 496 21.76 19.45 13.20
CA PRO A 496 22.20 19.26 14.58
C PRO A 496 23.43 18.35 14.66
N LEU A 497 24.45 18.74 15.43
CA LEU A 497 25.70 17.99 15.55
C LEU A 497 25.46 16.53 15.94
N SER A 498 24.43 16.27 16.75
CA SER A 498 23.99 14.92 17.13
C SER A 498 23.62 14.05 15.92
N LEU A 499 22.97 14.61 14.90
CA LEU A 499 22.65 13.90 13.67
C LEU A 499 23.88 13.60 12.83
N LEU A 500 24.79 14.57 12.71
CA LEU A 500 26.05 14.39 12.00
C LEU A 500 26.90 13.28 12.63
N VAL A 501 27.01 13.29 13.96
CA VAL A 501 27.71 12.24 14.73
C VAL A 501 27.02 10.89 14.57
N GLN A 502 25.69 10.84 14.64
CA GLN A 502 24.94 9.58 14.48
C GLN A 502 25.16 8.96 13.09
N ARG A 503 25.19 9.78 12.03
CA ARG A 503 25.46 9.31 10.66
C ARG A 503 26.92 8.90 10.45
N ALA A 504 27.87 9.57 11.11
CA ALA A 504 29.30 9.24 11.03
C ALA A 504 29.69 8.00 11.86
N LEU A 505 28.92 7.67 12.91
CA LEU A 505 29.26 6.60 13.85
C LEU A 505 29.49 5.23 13.20
N PRO A 506 28.67 4.76 12.24
CA PRO A 506 28.89 3.47 11.58
C PRO A 506 30.19 3.42 10.79
N GLU A 507 30.55 4.50 10.08
CA GLU A 507 31.81 4.58 9.35
C GLU A 507 33.00 4.61 10.31
N LEU A 508 32.91 5.40 11.39
CA LEU A 508 33.93 5.43 12.44
C LEU A 508 34.08 4.06 13.13
N SER A 509 32.97 3.36 13.39
CA SER A 509 32.99 2.00 13.96
C SER A 509 33.70 1.03 13.02
N GLY A 510 33.40 1.07 11.72
CA GLY A 510 34.07 0.24 10.72
C GLY A 510 35.57 0.52 10.62
N VAL A 511 35.97 1.78 10.68
CA VAL A 511 37.40 2.16 10.73
C VAL A 511 38.06 1.66 12.02
N LEU A 512 37.40 1.78 13.17
CA LEU A 512 37.93 1.29 14.44
C LEU A 512 38.04 -0.24 14.48
N GLU A 513 37.03 -0.95 13.97
CA GLU A 513 37.03 -2.41 13.88
C GLU A 513 38.12 -2.91 12.92
N SER A 514 38.24 -2.32 11.74
CA SER A 514 39.30 -2.66 10.78
C SER A 514 40.70 -2.36 11.33
N THR A 515 40.87 -1.24 12.05
CA THR A 515 42.14 -0.91 12.71
C THR A 515 42.46 -1.90 13.83
N ARG A 516 41.47 -2.28 14.63
CA ARG A 516 41.62 -3.31 15.67
C ARG A 516 42.01 -4.65 15.08
N GLU A 517 41.36 -5.07 14.00
CA GLU A 517 41.66 -6.32 13.30
C GLU A 517 43.09 -6.31 12.74
N ALA A 518 43.51 -5.21 12.11
CA ALA A 518 44.87 -5.05 11.61
C ALA A 518 45.92 -5.11 12.73
N LEU A 519 45.64 -4.50 13.89
CA LEU A 519 46.52 -4.57 15.07
C LEU A 519 46.63 -6.00 15.62
N LEU A 520 45.51 -6.73 15.71
CA LEU A 520 45.51 -8.13 16.16
C LEU A 520 46.31 -9.02 15.21
N GLN A 521 46.10 -8.89 13.90
CA GLN A 521 46.86 -9.63 12.89
C GLN A 521 48.36 -9.32 12.95
N ASN A 522 48.74 -8.05 13.14
CA ASN A 522 50.14 -7.68 13.29
C ASN A 522 50.75 -8.26 14.57
N SER A 523 50.02 -8.22 15.69
CA SER A 523 50.46 -8.82 16.96
C SER A 523 50.67 -10.33 16.83
N GLN A 524 49.75 -11.05 16.19
CA GLN A 524 49.88 -12.49 15.94
C GLN A 524 51.10 -12.79 15.06
N ARG A 525 51.33 -11.99 14.01
CA ARG A 525 52.51 -12.13 13.14
C ARG A 525 53.81 -11.93 13.90
N LEU A 526 53.86 -10.97 14.82
CA LEU A 526 55.03 -10.73 15.68
C LEU A 526 55.25 -11.89 16.66
N ALA A 527 54.18 -12.42 17.26
CA ALA A 527 54.26 -13.58 18.15
C ALA A 527 54.84 -14.80 17.43
N ILE A 528 54.31 -15.16 16.26
CA ILE A 528 54.82 -16.27 15.43
C ILE A 528 56.30 -16.07 15.07
N ARG A 529 56.72 -14.84 14.73
CA ARG A 529 58.13 -14.55 14.44
C ARG A 529 59.04 -14.69 15.65
N LEU A 530 58.56 -14.32 16.84
CA LEU A 530 59.31 -14.46 18.08
C LEU A 530 59.44 -15.93 18.47
N GLU A 531 58.36 -16.70 18.38
CA GLU A 531 58.35 -18.15 18.60
C GLU A 531 59.35 -18.84 17.66
N ALA A 532 59.30 -18.56 16.35
CA ALA A 532 60.24 -19.12 15.39
C ALA A 532 61.72 -18.74 15.68
N ARG A 533 61.97 -17.53 16.19
CA ARG A 533 63.32 -17.14 16.62
C ARG A 533 63.76 -17.86 17.89
N LEU A 534 62.87 -18.03 18.87
CA LEU A 534 63.15 -18.76 20.10
C LEU A 534 63.42 -20.24 19.82
N GLU A 535 62.62 -20.87 18.97
CA GLU A 535 62.85 -22.24 18.49
C GLU A 535 64.20 -22.35 17.77
N GLY A 536 64.54 -21.37 16.92
CA GLY A 536 65.85 -21.31 16.28
C GLY A 536 67.03 -21.20 17.26
N ILE A 537 66.87 -20.41 18.33
CA ILE A 537 67.88 -20.28 19.40
C ILE A 537 67.99 -21.58 20.20
N GLN A 538 66.86 -22.20 20.57
CA GLN A 538 66.83 -23.48 21.26
C GLN A 538 67.51 -24.58 20.44
N GLY A 539 67.18 -24.69 19.15
CA GLY A 539 67.84 -25.64 18.25
C GLY A 539 69.34 -25.38 18.08
N GLY A 540 69.76 -24.12 18.09
CA GLY A 540 71.18 -23.74 18.11
C GLY A 540 71.90 -24.17 19.40
N LEU A 541 71.28 -23.95 20.56
CA LEU A 541 71.81 -24.38 21.86
C LEU A 541 71.87 -25.90 21.98
N ASP A 542 70.83 -26.62 21.53
CA ASP A 542 70.83 -28.08 21.51
C ASP A 542 71.91 -28.64 20.59
N SER A 543 72.15 -27.99 19.45
CA SER A 543 73.24 -28.36 18.54
C SER A 543 74.61 -28.13 19.16
N LEU A 544 74.77 -27.09 19.99
CA LEU A 544 75.97 -26.82 20.77
C LEU A 544 76.18 -27.89 21.86
N LEU A 545 75.12 -28.21 22.62
CA LEU A 545 75.16 -29.21 23.71
C LEU A 545 75.39 -30.64 23.20
N GLN A 546 74.88 -30.96 22.01
CA GLN A 546 75.07 -32.27 21.37
C GLN A 546 76.40 -32.37 20.60
N GLY A 547 77.26 -31.36 20.66
CA GLY A 547 78.58 -31.35 20.01
C GLY A 547 78.53 -31.33 18.48
N LYS A 548 77.39 -30.94 17.89
CA LYS A 548 77.18 -30.87 16.43
C LYS A 548 77.67 -29.55 15.83
N VAL A 549 77.99 -28.56 16.67
CA VAL A 549 78.58 -27.29 16.25
C VAL A 549 80.07 -27.28 16.62
N PRO A 550 80.99 -27.29 15.64
CA PRO A 550 82.42 -27.17 15.93
C PRO A 550 82.72 -25.75 16.43
N ILE A 551 83.00 -25.62 17.73
CA ILE A 551 83.52 -24.38 18.31
C ILE A 551 84.99 -24.26 17.90
N THR A 552 85.25 -23.47 16.87
CA THR A 552 86.62 -23.19 16.43
C THR A 552 87.15 -22.04 17.28
N PHE A 553 87.99 -22.35 18.27
CA PHE A 553 88.77 -21.34 18.97
C PHE A 553 89.83 -20.79 18.01
N THR A 554 89.54 -19.66 17.39
CA THR A 554 90.54 -18.90 16.63
C THR A 554 91.48 -18.18 17.59
N GLY A 555 92.49 -18.91 18.09
CA GLY A 555 93.71 -18.29 18.61
C GLY A 555 94.54 -17.78 17.43
N HIS A 556 94.45 -16.49 17.11
CA HIS A 556 95.29 -15.85 16.11
C HIS A 556 96.33 -14.95 16.81
N PHE A 557 97.51 -15.53 17.07
CA PHE A 557 98.77 -14.80 16.98
C PHE A 557 99.06 -14.54 15.49
N GLY A 558 99.55 -13.34 15.18
CA GLY A 558 100.16 -13.06 13.88
C GLY A 558 99.29 -12.21 12.97
N ALA A 559 99.66 -10.94 12.87
CA ALA A 559 98.96 -9.90 12.15
C ALA A 559 99.19 -9.97 10.63
N GLY A 560 98.14 -9.56 9.90
CA GLY A 560 98.25 -8.93 8.58
C GLY A 560 97.36 -9.53 7.49
N PRO A 561 96.39 -8.78 6.96
CA PRO A 561 95.83 -9.08 5.65
C PRO A 561 96.04 -7.91 4.66
N ALA A 562 96.43 -8.24 3.43
CA ALA A 562 96.05 -7.48 2.23
C ALA A 562 95.94 -8.43 1.04
N VAL A 563 94.70 -8.75 0.63
CA VAL A 563 93.97 -8.27 -0.58
C VAL A 563 94.11 -9.21 -1.79
N SER A 564 92.98 -9.74 -2.27
CA SER A 564 92.68 -9.99 -3.69
C SER A 564 91.15 -10.24 -3.82
N LEU A 565 90.33 -9.26 -4.21
CA LEU A 565 89.90 -8.83 -5.56
C LEU A 565 88.91 -9.78 -6.28
N ALA A 566 87.75 -9.19 -6.63
CA ALA A 566 86.54 -9.75 -7.25
C ALA A 566 86.70 -10.13 -8.74
N PRO A 567 85.64 -10.64 -9.43
CA PRO A 567 84.74 -9.71 -10.15
C PRO A 567 83.24 -10.11 -10.26
N ALA A 568 82.42 -9.15 -10.69
CA ALA A 568 80.95 -9.15 -10.97
C ALA A 568 80.64 -9.46 -12.48
N PRO A 569 79.44 -9.20 -13.10
CA PRO A 569 78.06 -8.92 -12.64
C PRO A 569 76.87 -9.62 -13.41
N ALA A 570 75.66 -9.64 -12.79
CA ALA A 570 74.24 -9.54 -13.29
C ALA A 570 73.68 -10.43 -14.46
N PRO A 571 72.33 -10.59 -14.72
CA PRO A 571 71.15 -9.85 -14.21
C PRO A 571 69.83 -10.63 -13.88
N SER A 572 68.92 -9.89 -13.22
CA SER A 572 67.43 -9.87 -13.21
C SER A 572 66.56 -11.01 -13.81
N ALA A 573 65.60 -11.50 -13.01
CA ALA A 573 64.20 -11.76 -13.43
C ALA A 573 63.27 -11.89 -12.21
N ALA A 574 62.09 -11.25 -12.27
CA ALA A 574 61.00 -11.36 -11.30
C ALA A 574 60.26 -12.71 -11.39
N PRO A 575 59.49 -13.11 -10.35
CA PRO A 575 58.23 -13.78 -10.63
C PRO A 575 57.05 -13.33 -9.73
N THR A 576 56.01 -12.89 -10.44
CA THR A 576 54.60 -13.33 -10.44
C THR A 576 54.07 -14.22 -9.30
N LEU A 577 52.91 -13.80 -8.79
CA LEU A 577 51.93 -14.55 -8.01
C LEU A 577 51.55 -15.88 -8.69
N ASN A 578 51.52 -16.96 -7.92
CA ASN A 578 50.75 -18.16 -8.26
C ASN A 578 50.10 -18.76 -7.02
N PHE A 579 48.77 -18.87 -7.09
CA PHE A 579 47.93 -19.70 -6.25
C PHE A 579 48.22 -21.17 -6.56
N ASN A 580 48.50 -21.98 -5.54
CA ASN A 580 47.99 -23.35 -5.41
C ASN A 580 48.33 -23.95 -4.03
N THR A 581 47.27 -24.12 -3.25
CA THR A 581 46.86 -25.31 -2.49
C THR A 581 47.94 -26.19 -1.82
N ALA A 582 47.88 -26.25 -0.49
CA ALA A 582 48.37 -27.36 0.33
C ALA A 582 47.27 -27.75 1.36
N PRO A 583 47.24 -29.01 1.82
CA PRO A 583 46.00 -29.76 2.05
C PRO A 583 45.40 -29.62 3.46
N ALA A 584 44.08 -29.79 3.53
CA ALA A 584 43.28 -29.81 4.75
C ALA A 584 43.59 -31.03 5.66
N PRO A 585 43.45 -30.89 6.98
CA PRO A 585 43.54 -32.01 7.91
C PRO A 585 42.36 -32.99 7.74
N ALA A 586 42.62 -34.27 8.01
CA ALA A 586 41.66 -35.37 7.88
C ALA A 586 40.45 -35.23 8.83
N PRO A 587 39.27 -35.78 8.47
CA PRO A 587 38.02 -35.54 9.18
C PRO A 587 37.87 -36.44 10.41
N GLU A 588 37.43 -35.84 11.51
CA GLU A 588 36.70 -36.52 12.58
C GLU A 588 35.44 -37.21 12.02
N PRO A 589 34.94 -38.29 12.67
CA PRO A 589 33.80 -39.04 12.14
C PRO A 589 32.58 -38.12 11.99
N PRO A 590 31.84 -38.19 10.88
CA PRO A 590 30.76 -37.27 10.64
C PRO A 590 29.63 -37.53 11.64
N VAL A 591 29.34 -36.52 12.47
CA VAL A 591 27.98 -36.30 12.92
C VAL A 591 27.12 -36.26 11.64
N PRO A 592 26.03 -37.05 11.52
CA PRO A 592 25.26 -37.11 10.29
C PRO A 592 24.89 -35.70 9.84
N GLY A 593 25.43 -35.26 8.71
CA GLY A 593 25.14 -33.96 8.14
C GLY A 593 23.62 -33.81 7.99
N MET A 594 23.09 -32.67 8.42
CA MET A 594 21.66 -32.39 8.36
C MET A 594 21.14 -32.60 6.92
N PRO A 595 20.18 -33.51 6.69
CA PRO A 595 19.61 -33.70 5.36
C PRO A 595 18.81 -32.45 4.97
N VAL A 596 19.31 -31.71 3.98
CA VAL A 596 18.57 -30.59 3.38
C VAL A 596 17.59 -31.17 2.37
N VAL A 597 16.34 -31.35 2.80
CA VAL A 597 15.28 -31.83 1.92
C VAL A 597 14.71 -30.63 1.14
N ALA A 598 14.87 -30.62 -0.18
CA ALA A 598 14.39 -29.51 -1.02
C ALA A 598 12.88 -29.59 -1.29
N ALA A 599 12.30 -30.80 -1.27
CA ALA A 599 10.87 -31.07 -1.44
C ALA A 599 10.49 -32.42 -0.82
N LEU A 600 9.26 -32.52 -0.32
CA LEU A 600 8.67 -33.79 0.12
C LEU A 600 8.28 -34.66 -1.09
N ALA A 601 8.22 -35.97 -0.87
CA ALA A 601 7.89 -36.91 -1.91
C ALA A 601 6.47 -36.70 -2.47
N LYS A 602 6.31 -36.99 -3.76
CA LYS A 602 5.00 -36.88 -4.40
C LYS A 602 4.17 -38.09 -4.05
N VAL A 603 3.19 -37.91 -3.17
CA VAL A 603 2.25 -38.98 -2.81
C VAL A 603 0.79 -38.56 -2.93
N PHE A 604 -0.09 -39.56 -3.02
CA PHE A 604 -1.45 -39.37 -3.53
C PHE A 604 -2.55 -39.89 -2.60
N THR A 605 -2.24 -40.80 -1.68
CA THR A 605 -3.20 -41.37 -0.72
C THR A 605 -2.90 -40.93 0.71
N VAL A 606 -3.88 -41.02 1.62
CA VAL A 606 -3.65 -40.77 3.05
C VAL A 606 -2.70 -41.81 3.66
N ARG A 607 -2.73 -43.06 3.18
CA ARG A 607 -1.78 -44.11 3.62
C ARG A 607 -0.34 -43.74 3.28
N ASP A 608 -0.09 -43.20 2.09
CA ASP A 608 1.26 -42.76 1.70
C ASP A 608 1.72 -41.54 2.50
N VAL A 609 0.79 -40.64 2.87
CA VAL A 609 1.08 -39.48 3.73
C VAL A 609 1.47 -39.95 5.14
N TRP A 610 0.82 -41.00 5.65
CA TRP A 610 1.16 -41.59 6.94
C TRP A 610 2.50 -42.33 6.90
N LYS A 611 2.73 -43.11 5.85
CA LYS A 611 4.01 -43.79 5.62
C LYS A 611 5.19 -42.81 5.51
N GLU A 612 5.00 -41.66 4.85
CA GLU A 612 5.99 -40.57 4.79
C GLU A 612 6.35 -40.03 6.20
N TRP A 613 5.39 -40.04 7.14
CA TRP A 613 5.61 -39.58 8.51
C TRP A 613 6.36 -40.59 9.38
N GLU A 614 5.99 -41.87 9.32
CA GLU A 614 6.52 -42.91 10.22
C GLU A 614 7.74 -43.66 9.69
N GLU A 615 7.74 -44.03 8.42
CA GLU A 615 8.77 -44.90 7.82
C GLU A 615 9.67 -44.13 6.85
N GLY A 616 9.18 -43.02 6.30
CA GLY A 616 9.81 -42.32 5.18
C GLY A 616 9.44 -42.95 3.83
N ILE A 617 9.70 -42.24 2.75
CA ILE A 617 9.34 -42.69 1.40
C ILE A 617 10.33 -42.18 0.35
N ALA A 618 10.52 -42.95 -0.73
CA ALA A 618 11.39 -42.61 -1.85
C ALA A 618 12.84 -42.27 -1.45
N GLY A 619 13.40 -43.02 -0.48
CA GLY A 619 14.77 -42.82 0.02
C GLY A 619 14.95 -41.63 0.97
N GLN A 620 13.86 -40.91 1.32
CA GLN A 620 13.89 -39.87 2.35
C GLN A 620 13.61 -40.50 3.73
N PRO A 621 14.31 -40.04 4.80
CA PRO A 621 14.01 -40.44 6.17
C PRO A 621 12.58 -40.09 6.57
N ALA A 622 12.05 -40.81 7.56
CA ALA A 622 10.75 -40.51 8.17
C ALA A 622 10.66 -39.04 8.61
N VAL A 623 9.59 -38.35 8.23
CA VAL A 623 9.43 -36.91 8.55
C VAL A 623 9.36 -36.67 10.05
N ARG A 624 8.87 -37.64 10.83
CA ARG A 624 8.91 -37.59 12.29
C ARG A 624 10.34 -37.48 12.83
N VAL A 625 11.25 -38.33 12.36
CA VAL A 625 12.67 -38.32 12.76
C VAL A 625 13.33 -37.01 12.35
N LEU A 626 12.97 -36.47 11.17
CA LEU A 626 13.47 -35.17 10.72
C LEU A 626 13.03 -34.02 11.65
N GLU A 627 11.77 -34.03 12.08
CA GLU A 627 11.21 -33.01 12.98
C GLU A 627 11.78 -33.12 14.40
N GLU A 628 11.90 -34.32 14.95
CA GLU A 628 12.44 -34.57 16.29
C GLU A 628 13.94 -34.23 16.37
N THR A 629 14.71 -34.54 15.32
CA THR A 629 16.18 -34.39 15.35
C THR A 629 16.65 -32.97 14.98
N TRP A 630 16.00 -32.31 14.01
CA TRP A 630 16.47 -31.01 13.48
C TRP A 630 15.42 -29.89 13.52
N GLY A 631 14.21 -30.15 14.02
CA GLY A 631 13.15 -29.15 14.10
C GLY A 631 12.85 -28.50 12.76
N SER A 632 12.84 -27.16 12.69
CA SER A 632 12.58 -26.44 11.43
C SER A 632 13.77 -26.37 10.46
N ARG A 633 14.98 -26.79 10.88
CA ARG A 633 16.22 -26.54 10.14
C ARG A 633 16.38 -27.43 8.90
N TRP A 634 15.75 -28.61 8.85
CA TRP A 634 15.79 -29.51 7.69
C TRP A 634 14.96 -29.01 6.48
N ARG A 635 14.14 -27.95 6.67
CA ARG A 635 13.24 -27.37 5.64
C ARG A 635 13.45 -25.87 5.40
N PRO A 636 14.60 -25.43 4.86
CA PRO A 636 14.92 -24.00 4.69
C PRO A 636 14.08 -23.29 3.62
N GLY A 637 13.59 -24.02 2.59
CA GLY A 637 12.87 -23.43 1.45
C GLY A 637 11.38 -23.16 1.69
N ASN A 638 10.84 -22.08 1.11
CA ASN A 638 9.42 -21.72 1.23
C ASN A 638 8.48 -22.82 0.65
N GLY A 639 8.88 -23.47 -0.45
CA GLY A 639 8.11 -24.54 -1.08
C GLY A 639 7.90 -25.75 -0.15
N ILE A 640 8.97 -26.25 0.47
CA ILE A 640 8.89 -27.37 1.40
C ILE A 640 8.16 -27.00 2.69
N ARG A 641 8.30 -25.76 3.18
CA ARG A 641 7.54 -25.28 4.35
C ARG A 641 6.03 -25.30 4.09
N VAL A 642 5.59 -24.91 2.90
CA VAL A 642 4.17 -24.98 2.51
C VAL A 642 3.70 -26.43 2.38
N GLN A 643 4.50 -27.32 1.79
CA GLN A 643 4.18 -28.75 1.69
C GLN A 643 4.05 -29.37 3.09
N PHE A 644 5.03 -29.15 3.97
CA PHE A 644 5.01 -29.59 5.37
C PHE A 644 3.77 -29.10 6.13
N CYS A 645 3.45 -27.81 6.06
CA CYS A 645 2.27 -27.26 6.75
C CYS A 645 0.95 -27.85 6.25
N ARG A 646 0.86 -28.27 4.98
CA ARG A 646 -0.33 -28.94 4.46
C ARG A 646 -0.41 -30.39 4.93
N ARG A 647 0.72 -31.10 4.92
CA ARG A 647 0.85 -32.49 5.35
C ARG A 647 0.61 -32.68 6.84
N LYS A 648 1.12 -31.74 7.64
CA LYS A 648 0.95 -31.71 9.09
C LYS A 648 -0.52 -31.75 9.53
N VAL A 649 -1.43 -31.16 8.75
CA VAL A 649 -2.87 -31.20 9.07
C VAL A 649 -3.42 -32.63 9.03
N ILE A 650 -2.90 -33.47 8.12
CA ILE A 650 -3.31 -34.87 7.98
C ILE A 650 -2.64 -35.71 9.07
N TRP A 651 -1.34 -35.51 9.34
CA TRP A 651 -0.63 -36.21 10.43
C TRP A 651 -1.24 -35.92 11.79
N ASP A 652 -1.47 -34.66 12.13
CA ASP A 652 -2.06 -34.25 13.40
C ASP A 652 -3.47 -34.84 13.58
N GLU A 653 -4.24 -34.99 12.49
CA GLU A 653 -5.58 -35.58 12.52
C GLU A 653 -5.54 -37.10 12.69
N LEU A 654 -4.58 -37.80 12.06
CA LEU A 654 -4.35 -39.23 12.27
C LEU A 654 -3.89 -39.51 13.69
N LEU A 655 -2.92 -38.74 14.19
CA LEU A 655 -2.44 -38.81 15.58
C LEU A 655 -3.56 -38.55 16.60
N ALA A 656 -4.45 -37.60 16.32
CA ALA A 656 -5.59 -37.33 17.19
C ALA A 656 -6.61 -38.49 17.22
N ARG A 657 -6.81 -39.18 16.10
CA ARG A 657 -7.73 -40.33 16.00
C ARG A 657 -7.16 -41.59 16.63
N THR A 658 -5.86 -41.84 16.47
CA THR A 658 -5.18 -42.95 17.15
C THR A 658 -5.10 -42.70 18.66
N ALA A 659 -4.87 -41.47 19.09
CA ALA A 659 -4.96 -41.09 20.51
C ALA A 659 -6.38 -41.25 21.10
N SER A 660 -7.43 -41.23 20.28
CA SER A 660 -8.81 -41.49 20.69
C SER A 660 -9.20 -42.98 20.73
N GLY A 661 -8.24 -43.89 20.54
CA GLY A 661 -8.44 -45.34 20.66
C GLY A 661 -8.79 -46.07 19.36
N LYS A 662 -8.69 -45.42 18.19
CA LYS A 662 -8.88 -46.06 16.89
C LYS A 662 -7.58 -46.70 16.39
N SER A 663 -7.68 -47.80 15.65
CA SER A 663 -6.50 -48.37 14.97
C SER A 663 -6.02 -47.46 13.84
N GLU A 664 -4.74 -47.57 13.49
CA GLU A 664 -4.14 -46.79 12.40
C GLU A 664 -4.82 -47.06 11.05
N GLU A 665 -5.14 -48.33 10.78
CA GLU A 665 -5.91 -48.76 9.60
C GLU A 665 -7.28 -48.09 9.53
N GLU A 666 -8.01 -48.04 10.64
CA GLU A 666 -9.33 -47.40 10.71
C GLU A 666 -9.24 -45.89 10.52
N ALA A 667 -8.26 -45.23 11.15
CA ALA A 667 -8.07 -43.79 11.05
C ALA A 667 -7.71 -43.37 9.61
N VAL A 668 -6.85 -44.13 8.93
CA VAL A 668 -6.51 -43.92 7.51
C VAL A 668 -7.72 -44.18 6.62
N ALA A 669 -8.46 -45.27 6.83
CA ALA A 669 -9.65 -45.59 6.04
C ALA A 669 -10.75 -44.51 6.15
N GLU A 670 -10.98 -43.96 7.34
CA GLU A 670 -11.95 -42.88 7.54
C GLU A 670 -11.53 -41.58 6.85
N LEU A 671 -10.26 -41.20 6.94
CA LEU A 671 -9.77 -40.01 6.25
C LEU A 671 -9.81 -40.19 4.72
N GLU A 672 -9.62 -41.41 4.23
CA GLU A 672 -9.72 -41.72 2.81
C GLU A 672 -11.17 -41.75 2.32
N LEU A 673 -12.10 -42.22 3.14
CA LEU A 673 -13.53 -42.09 2.92
C LEU A 673 -13.95 -40.61 2.89
N LEU A 674 -13.44 -39.79 3.82
CA LEU A 674 -13.69 -38.35 3.85
C LEU A 674 -13.08 -37.62 2.65
N ARG A 675 -11.95 -38.11 2.15
CA ARG A 675 -11.34 -37.62 0.90
C ARG A 675 -12.26 -37.89 -0.29
N ALA A 676 -12.96 -39.03 -0.31
CA ALA A 676 -13.91 -39.44 -1.35
C ALA A 676 -13.34 -39.26 -2.76
N GLY A 677 -12.11 -39.73 -2.99
CA GLY A 677 -11.41 -39.64 -4.27
C GLY A 677 -10.86 -38.25 -4.67
N ARG A 678 -11.13 -37.20 -3.88
CA ARG A 678 -10.66 -35.82 -4.17
C ARG A 678 -9.19 -35.62 -3.79
N SER A 679 -8.55 -34.54 -4.26
CA SER A 679 -7.12 -34.29 -3.94
C SER A 679 -6.85 -34.16 -2.43
N LEU A 680 -5.65 -34.53 -1.98
CA LEU A 680 -5.20 -34.34 -0.58
C LEU A 680 -5.31 -32.89 -0.09
N ASN A 681 -5.10 -31.89 -0.98
CA ASN A 681 -5.29 -30.49 -0.61
C ASN A 681 -6.75 -30.18 -0.24
N ARG A 682 -7.71 -30.80 -0.95
CA ARG A 682 -9.14 -30.64 -0.65
C ARG A 682 -9.53 -31.33 0.65
N LEU A 683 -8.88 -32.45 1.00
CA LEU A 683 -9.02 -33.07 2.32
C LEU A 683 -8.50 -32.14 3.44
N VAL A 684 -7.35 -31.49 3.23
CA VAL A 684 -6.80 -30.52 4.20
C VAL A 684 -7.75 -29.34 4.44
N ASP A 685 -8.34 -28.80 3.38
CA ASP A 685 -9.29 -27.69 3.49
C ASP A 685 -10.57 -28.12 4.22
N GLU A 686 -11.08 -29.31 3.92
CA GLU A 686 -12.23 -29.93 4.61
C GLU A 686 -11.96 -30.11 6.12
N LEU A 687 -10.79 -30.64 6.50
CA LEU A 687 -10.39 -30.83 7.90
C LEU A 687 -10.27 -29.49 8.65
N LYS A 688 -9.71 -28.46 8.01
CA LYS A 688 -9.65 -27.10 8.58
C LYS A 688 -11.02 -26.48 8.78
N GLN A 689 -11.94 -26.68 7.84
CA GLN A 689 -13.32 -26.19 7.97
C GLN A 689 -14.06 -26.90 9.11
N ARG A 690 -13.87 -28.21 9.29
CA ARG A 690 -14.47 -28.97 10.39
C ARG A 690 -13.96 -28.53 11.76
N ARG A 691 -12.66 -28.29 11.92
CA ARG A 691 -12.10 -27.73 13.17
C ARG A 691 -12.69 -26.36 13.53
N ARG A 692 -12.93 -25.50 12.53
CA ARG A 692 -13.59 -24.19 12.73
C ARG A 692 -15.05 -24.32 13.16
N ARG A 693 -15.78 -25.30 12.62
CA ARG A 693 -17.17 -25.57 13.00
C ARG A 693 -17.26 -26.13 14.43
N GLY A 694 -16.33 -27.00 14.83
CA GLY A 694 -16.25 -27.52 16.21
C GLY A 694 -15.92 -26.45 17.27
N GLN A 695 -15.05 -25.48 16.95
CA GLN A 695 -14.74 -24.36 17.87
C GLN A 695 -15.89 -23.36 18.05
N GLY A 696 -16.87 -23.34 17.14
CA GLY A 696 -18.06 -22.47 17.22
C GLY A 696 -19.14 -22.95 18.20
N GLN A 697 -19.13 -24.23 18.60
CA GLN A 697 -20.13 -24.80 19.51
C GLN A 697 -19.70 -24.77 21.00
N GLY A 698 -18.41 -24.61 21.30
CA GLY A 698 -17.89 -24.62 22.68
C GLY A 698 -17.90 -23.27 23.42
N ARG A 699 -18.52 -22.22 22.86
CA ARG A 699 -18.51 -20.87 23.44
C ARG A 699 -19.92 -20.36 23.77
N ILE A 700 -20.70 -21.19 24.47
CA ILE A 700 -21.81 -20.71 25.29
C ILE A 700 -21.25 -20.35 26.67
N ARG A 701 -21.44 -19.09 27.03
CA ARG A 701 -20.90 -18.41 28.20
C ARG A 701 -21.59 -18.94 29.48
N VAL A 702 -20.94 -19.82 30.23
CA VAL A 702 -21.31 -20.13 31.61
C VAL A 702 -20.78 -19.00 32.49
N GLN A 703 -21.68 -18.15 33.01
CA GLN A 703 -21.36 -17.24 34.11
C GLN A 703 -21.17 -18.08 35.37
N VAL A 704 -19.94 -18.13 35.88
CA VAL A 704 -19.64 -18.67 37.21
C VAL A 704 -19.95 -17.58 38.23
N GLY A 705 -21.05 -17.75 38.96
CA GLY A 705 -21.31 -17.04 40.21
C GLY A 705 -20.74 -17.83 41.38
N THR A 706 -20.04 -17.16 42.28
CA THR A 706 -19.58 -17.66 43.58
C THR A 706 -20.77 -17.98 44.51
N PRO A 707 -20.71 -19.03 45.34
CA PRO A 707 -21.82 -19.45 46.20
C PRO A 707 -21.80 -18.77 47.58
N VAL A 708 -22.97 -18.46 48.12
CA VAL A 708 -23.25 -18.18 49.55
C VAL A 708 -24.52 -18.98 49.91
N PRO A 709 -24.61 -19.61 51.11
CA PRO A 709 -25.39 -20.82 51.32
C PRO A 709 -26.84 -20.60 51.78
N ASP A 710 -27.55 -21.73 51.79
CA ASP A 710 -29.00 -21.98 51.89
C ASP A 710 -29.73 -21.40 53.12
N ASP A 711 -31.02 -21.10 52.91
CA ASP A 711 -32.06 -21.11 53.96
C ASP A 711 -33.41 -21.60 53.35
N PRO A 712 -34.29 -22.29 54.11
CA PRO A 712 -35.24 -23.26 53.53
C PRO A 712 -36.72 -22.81 53.47
N ASP A 713 -37.39 -23.27 52.39
CA ASP A 713 -38.83 -23.66 52.31
C ASP A 713 -39.94 -22.55 52.32
N PRO A 714 -41.22 -22.82 51.95
CA PRO A 714 -41.70 -23.02 50.57
C PRO A 714 -42.95 -22.19 50.14
N ARG A 715 -43.29 -22.32 48.83
CA ARG A 715 -44.61 -22.12 48.14
C ARG A 715 -44.95 -20.71 47.60
N PRO A 716 -45.94 -20.59 46.68
CA PRO A 716 -46.01 -21.19 45.35
C PRO A 716 -46.21 -20.12 44.24
N ARG A 717 -45.94 -20.49 42.99
CA ARG A 717 -46.28 -19.66 41.80
C ARG A 717 -47.80 -19.59 41.59
N PRO A 718 -48.30 -18.49 41.00
CA PRO A 718 -49.49 -18.55 40.17
C PRO A 718 -49.19 -18.27 38.70
N THR A 719 -50.04 -18.88 37.90
CA THR A 719 -50.09 -19.04 36.47
C THR A 719 -50.61 -17.80 35.73
N ARG A 720 -50.09 -17.69 34.51
CA ARG A 720 -50.63 -17.06 33.30
C ARG A 720 -52.16 -16.96 33.26
N ASP A 721 -52.69 -15.76 32.97
CA ASP A 721 -53.90 -15.64 32.15
C ASP A 721 -54.06 -14.28 31.44
N GLN A 722 -54.99 -14.30 30.49
CA GLN A 722 -55.21 -13.50 29.28
C GLN A 722 -55.40 -11.98 29.38
N GLY A 723 -54.84 -11.29 28.37
CA GLY A 723 -55.52 -10.42 27.40
C GLY A 723 -56.53 -9.37 27.86
N HIS A 724 -56.23 -8.08 27.60
CA HIS A 724 -56.98 -7.25 26.62
C HIS A 724 -56.51 -5.77 26.60
N ARG A 725 -56.48 -5.24 25.37
CA ARG A 725 -56.77 -3.84 24.93
C ARG A 725 -55.87 -2.69 25.42
N GLY A 726 -55.31 -1.99 24.43
CA GLY A 726 -54.76 -0.63 24.60
C GLY A 726 -53.98 -0.11 23.40
N ARG A 727 -54.65 0.08 22.26
CA ARG A 727 -54.14 0.80 21.07
C ARG A 727 -54.32 2.30 21.31
N TRP A 728 -53.32 3.16 21.06
CA TRP A 728 -53.34 4.60 20.64
C TRP A 728 -51.87 5.10 20.69
N ALA A 729 -51.11 5.14 19.60
CA ALA A 729 -51.05 6.15 18.54
C ALA A 729 -50.57 7.55 18.98
N ARG A 730 -49.41 7.90 18.38
CA ARG A 730 -48.68 9.18 18.28
C ARG A 730 -49.51 10.46 18.44
N LEU A 731 -48.90 11.45 19.10
CA LEU A 731 -49.08 12.87 18.76
C LEU A 731 -47.78 13.64 19.06
N GLY A 732 -47.20 14.22 18.00
CA GLY A 732 -46.14 15.21 18.11
C GLY A 732 -46.70 16.56 18.56
N ARG A 733 -45.84 17.40 19.14
CA ARG A 733 -46.14 18.82 19.33
C ARG A 733 -44.96 19.68 18.90
N ARG A 734 -45.25 20.51 17.91
CA ARG A 734 -44.48 21.69 17.51
C ARG A 734 -44.55 22.74 18.62
N ARG A 735 -43.43 23.46 18.76
CA ARG A 735 -43.26 24.65 19.58
C ARG A 735 -44.10 25.81 19.05
N THR A 736 -44.71 26.55 19.96
CA THR A 736 -45.03 27.97 19.83
C THR A 736 -44.55 28.65 21.11
N ALA A 737 -43.64 29.60 20.97
CA ALA A 737 -43.36 30.65 21.93
C ALA A 737 -44.06 31.94 21.42
N PRO A 738 -43.99 33.11 22.10
CA PRO A 738 -43.68 33.41 23.51
C PRO A 738 -44.68 34.39 24.15
N ARG A 739 -44.62 34.61 25.49
CA ARG A 739 -44.40 35.93 26.14
C ARG A 739 -44.69 35.93 27.65
N ARG A 740 -43.68 36.44 28.39
CA ARG A 740 -43.67 37.29 29.61
C ARG A 740 -44.62 36.89 30.76
N ARG A 741 -44.17 36.70 32.00
CA ARG A 741 -43.15 37.40 32.80
C ARG A 741 -42.25 36.44 33.55
#